data_AF-A0A2E9VPS4-F1
#
_entry.id   AF-A0A2E9VPS4-F1
#
_cell.length_a   1.000
_cell.length_b   1.000
_cell.length_c   1.000
_cell.angle_alpha   90.00
_cell.angle_beta   90.00
_cell.angle_gamma   90.00
#
_symmetry.space_group_name_H-M   'P 1'
#
loop_
_entity.id
_entity.type
_entity.pdbx_description
1 polymer ?
#
loop_
_entity_poly.entity_id
_entity_poly.type
_entity_poly.pdbx_seq_one_letter_code
_entity_poly.pdbx_strand_id
1 'polypeptide(L)'
;MLLGVLTMLSAAKAFSPNDIDDCEITQSETSAQIEALWREYSQQFSGVTRPVPAAIYARYSSRYQNSIIDQVRTCLEFASKNDIYVPLEHIYYDVAKTGRHGKRAGLQQMKDCLLSKQVETLLVFATNRLYRKSSECMNFVEKAVKHKKRRVVFVMNGIDSKTDSKWKRFLLFLSVFDEFASEMYVDHIRASHMGKFDRRQVTGTLAYGYRGKRISDIANQKGKFDQEIIIDEPEARWVSKIFEWFVVLKLSINTIIQRLNDSPDVPESRKGQGAWTRQAVTRLLKNRRYLGDWAYGVTESMLMSEEGYVRQCERDEPLRSQHFEELRIISEEQFQKAQVRLLELKQRYQKRKNRIGAIDRPAQILNGLFFCPDHDRSLIVGGSKSQYLICPRCQLKSREHRSLHSYLRRDLALELLCEKLAGLIQEDEQLVARIIAVCQRSVEHYRNLDDSDIENLKLRKKQLTRALNLLLHEEPTSESQALDLERIRREKREILTDVEKQLAAADDQNISILSIPSEDDIHKYLKQIEVTLLNVAKFGPPAEVDALRELLFQLTSGRIEVFQRGGRSKKEGWLEGRFTSSLENCASRELFGRYGNNPERTALAVEFRKPSDVDPRVELVWSMHQQGMLGKEIAGELNCCRGTVSKLLKTAADNAGEPLEDGRTRRASLTHKVCKAPIYQKIADEVVEDFKQGESLANIAEKFDCSSPTVKKAIDFWFQSRDLPVPTTADLREQMKQKAFEWDQSGMPLKTIAEKCDVSDVQIRAWLNEVYKERGVETPDRRKTRHLNNSGQSQ
;
A
#
# COMPACT_ATOMS: atom_id res chain seq x y z
N MET A 1 -44.12 -51.79 -7.14
CA MET A 1 -44.13 -50.30 -7.19
C MET A 1 -42.74 -49.69 -7.08
N LEU A 2 -41.90 -50.03 -6.09
CA LEU A 2 -40.53 -49.47 -5.94
C LEU A 2 -39.59 -49.76 -7.13
N LEU A 3 -39.62 -50.98 -7.69
CA LEU A 3 -38.81 -51.33 -8.88
C LEU A 3 -39.23 -50.56 -10.15
N GLY A 4 -40.52 -50.25 -10.30
CA GLY A 4 -41.05 -49.53 -11.47
C GLY A 4 -40.71 -48.03 -11.48
N VAL A 5 -40.51 -47.44 -10.30
CA VAL A 5 -40.03 -46.06 -10.15
C VAL A 5 -38.53 -45.97 -10.42
N LEU A 6 -37.77 -47.02 -10.04
CA LEU A 6 -36.32 -47.14 -10.30
C LEU A 6 -35.98 -47.33 -11.80
N THR A 7 -36.78 -48.08 -12.56
CA THR A 7 -36.58 -48.23 -14.01
C THR A 7 -36.96 -46.98 -14.80
N MET A 8 -38.02 -46.27 -14.42
CA MET A 8 -38.40 -44.99 -15.05
C MET A 8 -37.37 -43.87 -14.83
N LEU A 9 -36.71 -43.84 -13.67
CA LEU A 9 -35.64 -42.86 -13.38
C LEU A 9 -34.30 -43.19 -14.05
N SER A 10 -34.05 -44.46 -14.39
CA SER A 10 -32.85 -44.90 -15.11
C SER A 10 -32.94 -44.68 -16.63
N ALA A 11 -34.14 -44.86 -17.21
CA ALA A 11 -34.38 -44.67 -18.64
C ALA A 11 -34.29 -43.21 -19.11
N ALA A 12 -34.45 -42.23 -18.20
CA ALA A 12 -34.39 -40.80 -18.51
C ALA A 12 -32.97 -40.24 -18.74
N LYS A 13 -31.94 -41.10 -18.84
CA LYS A 13 -30.52 -40.68 -18.88
C LYS A 13 -29.71 -41.17 -20.09
N ALA A 14 -30.34 -41.81 -21.07
CA ALA A 14 -29.65 -42.31 -22.26
C ALA A 14 -30.26 -41.73 -23.54
N PHE A 15 -29.93 -40.48 -23.89
CA PHE A 15 -29.99 -39.97 -25.27
C PHE A 15 -28.92 -38.89 -25.48
N SER A 16 -28.20 -39.01 -26.59
CA SER A 16 -27.20 -38.04 -27.09
C SER A 16 -27.82 -37.23 -28.23
N PRO A 17 -27.48 -35.94 -28.36
CA PRO A 17 -27.34 -35.38 -29.71
C PRO A 17 -26.09 -34.52 -29.90
N ASN A 18 -25.50 -34.70 -31.08
CA ASN A 18 -24.61 -33.78 -31.78
C ASN A 18 -25.34 -32.50 -32.20
N ASP A 19 -24.54 -31.45 -32.35
CA ASP A 19 -24.74 -30.19 -33.10
C ASP A 19 -26.03 -29.39 -32.84
N ILE A 20 -25.87 -28.14 -32.39
CA ILE A 20 -26.54 -26.94 -32.94
C ILE A 20 -25.98 -25.71 -32.22
N ASP A 21 -25.67 -24.72 -33.06
CA ASP A 21 -25.05 -23.43 -32.81
C ASP A 21 -25.66 -22.57 -31.70
N ASP A 22 -24.82 -21.63 -31.24
CA ASP A 22 -25.17 -20.49 -30.42
C ASP A 22 -26.42 -19.75 -30.97
N CYS A 23 -27.51 -19.77 -30.21
CA CYS A 23 -28.61 -18.83 -30.37
C CYS A 23 -28.97 -18.22 -29.01
N GLU A 24 -28.85 -16.89 -28.93
CA GLU A 24 -29.48 -16.09 -27.89
C GLU A 24 -30.99 -16.14 -28.06
N ILE A 25 -31.63 -17.16 -27.46
CA ILE A 25 -33.09 -17.20 -27.42
C ILE A 25 -33.58 -16.00 -26.62
N THR A 26 -34.25 -15.06 -27.30
CA THR A 26 -34.84 -13.90 -26.65
C THR A 26 -36.11 -14.33 -25.91
N GLN A 27 -36.45 -13.65 -24.81
CA GLN A 27 -37.68 -13.91 -24.04
C GLN A 27 -38.95 -13.86 -24.92
N SER A 28 -38.90 -13.11 -26.03
CA SER A 28 -39.97 -12.98 -27.03
C SER A 28 -40.22 -14.28 -27.81
N GLU A 29 -39.17 -14.99 -28.23
CA GLU A 29 -39.27 -16.25 -28.98
C GLU A 29 -39.81 -17.38 -28.11
N THR A 30 -39.39 -17.44 -26.85
CA THR A 30 -39.90 -18.43 -25.89
C THR A 30 -41.39 -18.19 -25.60
N SER A 31 -41.82 -16.94 -25.50
CA SER A 31 -43.25 -16.59 -25.33
C SER A 31 -44.09 -17.04 -26.54
N ALA A 32 -43.63 -16.75 -27.76
CA ALA A 32 -44.35 -17.14 -28.98
C ALA A 32 -44.51 -18.67 -29.12
N GLN A 33 -43.48 -19.43 -28.74
CA GLN A 33 -43.53 -20.89 -28.76
C GLN A 33 -44.45 -21.47 -27.68
N ILE A 34 -44.49 -20.87 -26.49
CA ILE A 34 -45.45 -21.24 -25.43
C ILE A 34 -46.88 -20.93 -25.86
N GLU A 35 -47.13 -19.80 -26.52
CA GLU A 35 -48.44 -19.45 -27.06
C GLU A 35 -48.91 -20.44 -28.14
N ALA A 36 -48.01 -20.86 -29.03
CA ALA A 36 -48.32 -21.86 -30.05
C ALA A 36 -48.71 -23.21 -29.43
N LEU A 37 -47.93 -23.69 -28.43
CA LEU A 37 -48.27 -24.89 -27.68
C LEU A 37 -49.60 -24.75 -26.93
N TRP A 38 -49.81 -23.62 -26.25
CA TRP A 38 -51.07 -23.41 -25.54
C TRP A 38 -52.26 -23.44 -26.50
N ARG A 39 -52.16 -22.85 -27.70
CA ARG A 39 -53.24 -22.92 -28.71
C ARG A 39 -53.57 -24.36 -29.11
N GLU A 40 -52.57 -25.20 -29.33
CA GLU A 40 -52.73 -26.63 -29.67
C GLU A 40 -53.53 -27.38 -28.58
N TYR A 41 -53.14 -27.23 -27.32
CA TYR A 41 -53.81 -27.91 -26.21
C TYR A 41 -55.14 -27.24 -25.81
N SER A 42 -55.28 -25.92 -25.96
CA SER A 42 -56.50 -25.17 -25.59
C SER A 42 -57.73 -25.55 -26.43
N GLN A 43 -57.52 -25.92 -27.70
CA GLN A 43 -58.59 -26.39 -28.59
C GLN A 43 -59.25 -27.67 -28.08
N GLN A 44 -58.55 -28.47 -27.25
CA GLN A 44 -59.10 -29.69 -26.65
C GLN A 44 -60.01 -29.41 -25.44
N PHE A 45 -60.02 -28.18 -24.90
CA PHE A 45 -60.79 -27.80 -23.71
C PHE A 45 -62.09 -27.04 -24.00
N SER A 46 -62.48 -26.87 -25.27
CA SER A 46 -63.66 -26.07 -25.69
C SER A 46 -65.02 -26.62 -25.22
N GLY A 47 -65.05 -27.76 -24.51
CA GLY A 47 -66.26 -28.41 -24.01
C GLY A 47 -66.46 -28.42 -22.48
N VAL A 48 -65.51 -27.89 -21.68
CA VAL A 48 -65.58 -28.03 -20.20
C VAL A 48 -66.26 -26.80 -19.56
N THR A 49 -67.47 -26.99 -19.04
CA THR A 49 -68.21 -25.95 -18.30
C THR A 49 -67.67 -25.80 -16.88
N ARG A 50 -66.93 -24.69 -16.65
CA ARG A 50 -66.27 -24.22 -15.41
C ARG A 50 -65.06 -25.04 -14.95
N PRO A 51 -63.93 -24.95 -15.65
CA PRO A 51 -62.72 -25.60 -15.18
C PRO A 51 -62.04 -24.78 -14.08
N VAL A 52 -61.48 -25.49 -13.10
CA VAL A 52 -60.69 -24.90 -12.01
C VAL A 52 -59.36 -24.40 -12.60
N PRO A 53 -59.03 -23.10 -12.49
CA PRO A 53 -57.84 -22.56 -13.12
C PRO A 53 -56.57 -23.08 -12.43
N ALA A 54 -55.63 -23.55 -13.23
CA ALA A 54 -54.32 -24.02 -12.81
C ALA A 54 -53.20 -23.13 -13.36
N ALA A 55 -52.08 -23.08 -12.64
CA ALA A 55 -50.86 -22.40 -13.08
C ALA A 55 -49.76 -23.40 -13.40
N ILE A 56 -48.91 -23.08 -14.39
CA ILE A 56 -47.70 -23.82 -14.71
C ILE A 56 -46.50 -22.99 -14.30
N TYR A 57 -45.49 -23.63 -13.69
CA TYR A 57 -44.18 -23.02 -13.48
C TYR A 57 -43.05 -23.84 -14.14
N ALA A 58 -42.28 -23.19 -15.01
CA ALA A 58 -41.14 -23.79 -15.72
C ALA A 58 -39.84 -23.01 -15.50
N ARG A 59 -38.70 -23.72 -15.53
CA ARG A 59 -37.38 -23.08 -15.35
C ARG A 59 -36.32 -23.68 -16.26
N TYR A 60 -35.53 -22.81 -16.89
CA TYR A 60 -34.31 -23.23 -17.58
C TYR A 60 -33.29 -23.81 -16.59
N SER A 61 -32.70 -24.98 -16.90
CA SER A 61 -31.52 -25.48 -16.17
C SER A 61 -30.32 -25.54 -17.10
N SER A 62 -29.22 -24.91 -16.69
CA SER A 62 -27.96 -24.86 -17.42
C SER A 62 -27.22 -26.20 -17.59
N ARG A 63 -27.84 -27.35 -17.33
CA ARG A 63 -27.15 -28.67 -17.35
C ARG A 63 -27.95 -29.88 -17.86
N TYR A 64 -29.23 -29.75 -18.21
CA TYR A 64 -30.03 -30.88 -18.71
C TYR A 64 -31.01 -30.42 -19.79
N GLN A 65 -31.12 -31.22 -20.85
CA GLN A 65 -31.69 -30.95 -22.18
C GLN A 65 -33.19 -30.63 -22.25
N ASN A 66 -33.89 -30.38 -21.15
CA ASN A 66 -35.32 -30.08 -21.21
C ASN A 66 -35.52 -28.57 -21.34
N SER A 67 -35.82 -28.12 -22.56
CA SER A 67 -36.19 -26.74 -22.83
C SER A 67 -37.38 -26.33 -21.96
N ILE A 68 -37.57 -25.02 -21.74
CA ILE A 68 -38.76 -24.50 -21.04
C ILE A 68 -40.03 -25.00 -21.76
N ILE A 69 -39.97 -25.08 -23.08
CA ILE A 69 -41.04 -25.52 -23.97
C ILE A 69 -41.44 -26.96 -23.67
N ASP A 70 -40.48 -27.88 -23.52
CA ASP A 70 -40.76 -29.28 -23.21
C ASP A 70 -41.38 -29.44 -21.83
N GLN A 71 -40.91 -28.67 -20.84
CA GLN A 71 -41.48 -28.66 -19.49
C GLN A 71 -42.94 -28.18 -19.51
N VAL A 72 -43.23 -27.11 -20.25
CA VAL A 72 -44.59 -26.59 -20.42
C VAL A 72 -45.46 -27.59 -21.18
N ARG A 73 -44.95 -28.20 -22.26
CA ARG A 73 -45.65 -29.23 -23.03
C ARG A 73 -46.06 -30.40 -22.16
N THR A 74 -45.14 -31.00 -21.40
CA THR A 74 -45.46 -32.12 -20.50
C THR A 74 -46.50 -31.74 -19.44
N CYS A 75 -46.43 -30.52 -18.91
CA CYS A 75 -47.44 -30.02 -17.97
C CYS A 75 -48.82 -29.82 -18.64
N LEU A 76 -48.87 -29.31 -19.87
CA LEU A 76 -50.11 -29.14 -20.65
C LEU A 76 -50.71 -30.50 -21.06
N GLU A 77 -49.89 -31.47 -21.47
CA GLU A 77 -50.33 -32.84 -21.75
C GLU A 77 -50.95 -33.50 -20.51
N PHE A 78 -50.30 -33.33 -19.34
CA PHE A 78 -50.84 -33.81 -18.08
C PHE A 78 -52.16 -33.11 -17.73
N ALA A 79 -52.23 -31.79 -17.96
CA ALA A 79 -53.43 -31.01 -17.70
C ALA A 79 -54.60 -31.47 -18.60
N SER A 80 -54.35 -31.72 -19.89
CA SER A 80 -55.34 -32.25 -20.85
C SER A 80 -55.85 -33.62 -20.44
N LYS A 81 -54.95 -34.55 -20.07
CA LYS A 81 -55.34 -35.90 -19.63
C LYS A 81 -56.14 -35.94 -18.31
N ASN A 82 -56.10 -34.87 -17.51
CA ASN A 82 -56.73 -34.82 -16.18
C ASN A 82 -57.84 -33.76 -16.08
N ASP A 83 -58.32 -33.23 -17.21
CA ASP A 83 -59.36 -32.20 -17.30
C ASP A 83 -59.04 -30.93 -16.47
N ILE A 84 -57.77 -30.53 -16.44
CA ILE A 84 -57.29 -29.33 -15.75
C ILE A 84 -57.07 -28.21 -16.77
N TYR A 85 -57.77 -27.09 -16.61
CA TYR A 85 -57.58 -25.93 -17.48
C TYR A 85 -56.45 -25.01 -16.98
N VAL A 86 -55.56 -24.64 -17.88
CA VAL A 86 -54.46 -23.71 -17.63
C VAL A 86 -54.63 -22.50 -18.54
N PRO A 87 -55.01 -21.32 -18.01
CA PRO A 87 -55.01 -20.07 -18.76
C PRO A 87 -53.59 -19.70 -19.21
N LEU A 88 -53.45 -19.10 -20.38
CA LEU A 88 -52.16 -18.64 -20.90
C LEU A 88 -51.48 -17.63 -19.94
N GLU A 89 -52.26 -16.74 -19.32
CA GLU A 89 -51.77 -15.77 -18.32
C GLU A 89 -51.20 -16.41 -17.03
N HIS A 90 -51.39 -17.72 -16.84
CA HIS A 90 -50.93 -18.47 -15.67
C HIS A 90 -49.81 -19.45 -15.99
N ILE A 91 -49.15 -19.29 -17.14
CA ILE A 91 -47.91 -20.00 -17.49
C ILE A 91 -46.72 -19.10 -17.15
N TYR A 92 -46.07 -19.38 -16.03
CA TYR A 92 -44.93 -18.62 -15.53
C TYR A 92 -43.61 -19.35 -15.83
N TYR A 93 -42.60 -18.61 -16.28
CA TYR A 93 -41.29 -19.20 -16.58
C TYR A 93 -40.13 -18.25 -16.24
N ASP A 94 -38.97 -18.82 -15.92
CA ASP A 94 -37.73 -18.07 -15.69
C ASP A 94 -36.61 -18.56 -16.63
N VAL A 95 -36.12 -17.65 -17.49
CA VAL A 95 -35.01 -17.86 -18.43
C VAL A 95 -33.70 -17.40 -17.76
N ALA A 96 -33.09 -18.23 -16.90
CA ALA A 96 -31.81 -17.85 -16.27
C ALA A 96 -30.63 -18.65 -16.85
N LYS A 97 -29.74 -17.97 -17.59
CA LYS A 97 -28.50 -18.52 -18.18
C LYS A 97 -27.34 -18.62 -17.16
N THR A 98 -27.39 -17.90 -16.03
CA THR A 98 -26.30 -17.86 -15.04
C THR A 98 -26.84 -18.06 -13.62
N GLY A 99 -26.36 -19.10 -12.94
CA GLY A 99 -26.77 -19.47 -11.58
C GLY A 99 -26.25 -18.55 -10.47
N ARG A 100 -25.98 -17.27 -10.76
CA ARG A 100 -25.53 -16.26 -9.80
C ARG A 100 -26.51 -15.09 -9.84
N HIS A 101 -27.39 -15.04 -8.85
CA HIS A 101 -28.24 -13.91 -8.46
C HIS A 101 -29.03 -13.21 -9.59
N GLY A 102 -30.17 -13.79 -9.97
CA GLY A 102 -31.27 -13.06 -10.63
C GLY A 102 -32.55 -13.24 -9.81
N LYS A 103 -33.22 -12.14 -9.46
CA LYS A 103 -34.55 -12.18 -8.82
C LYS A 103 -35.51 -12.96 -9.72
N ARG A 104 -36.03 -14.10 -9.26
CA ARG A 104 -36.92 -14.99 -10.04
C ARG A 104 -38.32 -14.37 -10.15
N ALA A 105 -38.49 -13.50 -11.15
CA ALA A 105 -39.72 -12.77 -11.38
C ALA A 105 -40.91 -13.71 -11.66
N GLY A 106 -40.72 -14.74 -12.50
CA GLY A 106 -41.78 -15.72 -12.81
C GLY A 106 -42.18 -16.55 -11.60
N LEU A 107 -41.21 -16.96 -10.77
CA LEU A 107 -41.52 -17.64 -9.51
C LEU A 107 -42.31 -16.74 -8.55
N GLN A 108 -41.99 -15.45 -8.47
CA GLN A 108 -42.68 -14.51 -7.60
C GLN A 108 -44.12 -14.24 -8.08
N GLN A 109 -44.31 -14.01 -9.38
CA GLN A 109 -45.64 -13.86 -9.98
C GLN A 109 -46.52 -15.10 -9.76
N MET A 110 -45.96 -16.31 -9.92
CA MET A 110 -46.66 -17.56 -9.63
C MET A 110 -47.08 -17.66 -8.16
N LYS A 111 -46.21 -17.27 -7.22
CA LYS A 111 -46.53 -17.25 -5.78
C LYS A 111 -47.67 -16.27 -5.49
N ASP A 112 -47.62 -15.08 -6.07
CA ASP A 112 -48.63 -14.05 -5.87
C ASP A 112 -49.98 -14.50 -6.43
N CYS A 113 -49.99 -15.18 -7.59
CA CYS A 113 -51.17 -15.82 -8.18
C CYS A 113 -51.78 -16.91 -7.29
N LEU A 114 -50.95 -17.78 -6.70
CA LEU A 114 -51.41 -18.80 -5.74
C LEU A 114 -51.93 -18.21 -4.43
N LEU A 115 -51.32 -17.13 -3.93
CA LEU A 115 -51.68 -16.46 -2.68
C LEU A 115 -52.95 -15.62 -2.82
N SER A 116 -53.14 -14.96 -3.97
CA SER A 116 -54.31 -14.12 -4.31
C SER A 116 -55.57 -14.94 -4.67
N LYS A 117 -55.48 -16.27 -4.64
CA LYS A 117 -56.57 -17.21 -4.92
C LYS A 117 -57.06 -17.27 -6.37
N GLN A 118 -56.28 -16.79 -7.32
CA GLN A 118 -56.63 -16.82 -8.75
C GLN A 118 -56.58 -18.24 -9.34
N VAL A 119 -55.75 -19.13 -8.78
CA VAL A 119 -55.62 -20.53 -9.19
C VAL A 119 -55.74 -21.48 -8.01
N GLU A 120 -56.26 -22.69 -8.23
CA GLU A 120 -56.37 -23.72 -7.20
C GLU A 120 -55.32 -24.83 -7.31
N THR A 121 -54.78 -25.04 -8.52
CA THR A 121 -53.78 -26.08 -8.81
C THR A 121 -52.49 -25.48 -9.37
N LEU A 122 -51.34 -25.88 -8.84
CA LEU A 122 -50.02 -25.60 -9.40
C LEU A 122 -49.45 -26.86 -10.04
N LEU A 123 -49.08 -26.77 -11.31
CA LEU A 123 -48.37 -27.80 -12.06
C LEU A 123 -46.90 -27.41 -12.20
N VAL A 124 -46.02 -28.30 -11.78
CA VAL A 124 -44.57 -28.13 -11.92
C VAL A 124 -44.00 -29.40 -12.55
N PHE A 125 -43.05 -29.23 -13.47
CA PHE A 125 -42.42 -30.37 -14.14
C PHE A 125 -41.73 -31.33 -13.15
N ALA A 126 -40.89 -30.82 -12.25
CA ALA A 126 -40.20 -31.61 -11.23
C ALA A 126 -39.84 -30.77 -9.97
N THR A 127 -39.56 -31.45 -8.85
CA THR A 127 -39.25 -30.79 -7.55
C THR A 127 -38.07 -29.81 -7.62
N ASN A 128 -36.98 -30.20 -8.29
CA ASN A 128 -35.76 -29.40 -8.47
C ASN A 128 -35.93 -28.17 -9.38
N ARG A 129 -37.08 -28.05 -10.06
CA ARG A 129 -37.46 -26.88 -10.88
C ARG A 129 -38.09 -25.78 -10.04
N LEU A 130 -38.81 -26.14 -8.98
CA LEU A 130 -39.41 -25.18 -8.06
C LEU A 130 -38.35 -24.53 -7.16
N TYR A 131 -37.62 -25.33 -6.37
CA TYR A 131 -36.50 -24.88 -5.55
C TYR A 131 -35.30 -25.80 -5.69
N ARG A 132 -34.10 -25.25 -5.51
CA ARG A 132 -32.85 -26.03 -5.50
C ARG A 132 -32.62 -26.71 -4.15
N LYS A 133 -33.05 -26.07 -3.06
CA LYS A 133 -33.05 -26.66 -1.71
C LYS A 133 -34.39 -27.33 -1.46
N SER A 134 -34.36 -28.61 -1.13
CA SER A 134 -35.56 -29.42 -0.92
C SER A 134 -36.34 -29.01 0.35
N SER A 135 -35.67 -28.40 1.35
CA SER A 135 -36.30 -27.80 2.53
C SER A 135 -37.20 -26.60 2.19
N GLU A 136 -36.77 -25.74 1.26
CA GLU A 136 -37.58 -24.61 0.78
C GLU A 136 -38.79 -25.10 -0.04
N CYS A 137 -38.60 -26.15 -0.85
CA CYS A 137 -39.68 -26.79 -1.59
C CYS A 137 -40.73 -27.36 -0.63
N MET A 138 -40.30 -28.09 0.39
CA MET A 138 -41.18 -28.66 1.41
C MET A 138 -41.98 -27.58 2.14
N ASN A 139 -41.31 -26.53 2.62
CA ASN A 139 -41.97 -25.40 3.30
C ASN A 139 -43.00 -24.71 2.40
N PHE A 140 -42.69 -24.55 1.12
CA PHE A 140 -43.62 -23.95 0.16
C PHE A 140 -44.85 -24.83 -0.10
N VAL A 141 -44.65 -26.12 -0.40
CA VAL A 141 -45.76 -27.06 -0.66
C VAL A 141 -46.60 -27.22 0.60
N GLU A 142 -46.01 -27.28 1.79
CA GLU A 142 -46.74 -27.31 3.05
C GLU A 142 -47.59 -26.05 3.27
N LYS A 143 -47.05 -24.86 3.01
CA LYS A 143 -47.81 -23.61 3.06
C LYS A 143 -48.96 -23.60 2.05
N ALA A 144 -48.72 -24.02 0.81
CA ALA A 144 -49.74 -24.06 -0.24
C ALA A 144 -50.87 -25.05 0.09
N VAL A 145 -50.53 -26.27 0.53
CA VAL A 145 -51.49 -27.35 0.79
C VAL A 145 -52.23 -27.15 2.11
N LYS A 146 -51.53 -26.91 3.22
CA LYS A 146 -52.16 -26.83 4.55
C LYS A 146 -52.82 -25.48 4.82
N HIS A 147 -52.12 -24.38 4.55
CA HIS A 147 -52.60 -23.04 4.93
C HIS A 147 -53.52 -22.41 3.88
N LYS A 148 -53.36 -22.79 2.61
CA LYS A 148 -54.11 -22.19 1.49
C LYS A 148 -55.02 -23.18 0.75
N LYS A 149 -55.05 -24.47 1.17
CA LYS A 149 -55.87 -25.55 0.57
C LYS A 149 -55.69 -25.66 -0.96
N ARG A 150 -54.45 -25.49 -1.45
CA ARG A 150 -54.10 -25.58 -2.88
C ARG A 150 -53.54 -26.94 -3.26
N ARG A 151 -53.80 -27.40 -4.47
CA ARG A 151 -53.23 -28.62 -5.05
C ARG A 151 -51.89 -28.29 -5.70
N VAL A 152 -50.86 -29.07 -5.44
CA VAL A 152 -49.55 -28.98 -6.10
C VAL A 152 -49.22 -30.33 -6.70
N VAL A 153 -48.91 -30.35 -8.00
CA VAL A 153 -48.57 -31.55 -8.74
C VAL A 153 -47.18 -31.42 -9.35
N PHE A 154 -46.34 -32.42 -9.09
CA PHE A 154 -45.04 -32.59 -9.74
C PHE A 154 -45.15 -33.69 -10.79
N VAL A 155 -45.26 -33.30 -12.06
CA VAL A 155 -45.65 -34.19 -13.17
C VAL A 155 -44.67 -35.34 -13.39
N MET A 156 -43.36 -35.07 -13.44
CA MET A 156 -42.35 -36.12 -13.62
C MET A 156 -42.14 -37.00 -12.40
N ASN A 157 -42.32 -36.43 -11.21
CA ASN A 157 -42.15 -37.17 -9.97
C ASN A 157 -43.39 -38.01 -9.63
N GLY A 158 -44.51 -37.81 -10.34
CA GLY A 158 -45.78 -38.48 -10.06
C GLY A 158 -46.40 -38.10 -8.73
N ILE A 159 -46.03 -36.94 -8.16
CA ILE A 159 -46.49 -36.51 -6.83
C ILE A 159 -47.68 -35.57 -7.02
N ASP A 160 -48.82 -35.93 -6.45
CA ASP A 160 -50.01 -35.09 -6.41
C ASP A 160 -50.47 -34.91 -4.96
N SER A 161 -50.46 -33.67 -4.48
CA SER A 161 -50.82 -33.34 -3.10
C SER A 161 -52.28 -33.58 -2.75
N LYS A 162 -53.17 -33.76 -3.74
CA LYS A 162 -54.60 -34.06 -3.53
C LYS A 162 -54.84 -35.57 -3.34
N THR A 163 -54.09 -36.40 -4.05
CA THR A 163 -54.33 -37.86 -4.14
C THR A 163 -53.46 -38.65 -3.16
N ASP A 164 -52.22 -38.20 -2.92
CA ASP A 164 -51.27 -38.94 -2.09
C ASP A 164 -51.08 -38.28 -0.72
N SER A 165 -51.66 -38.83 0.35
CA SER A 165 -51.46 -38.34 1.72
C SER A 165 -50.01 -38.45 2.22
N LYS A 166 -49.14 -39.18 1.49
CA LYS A 166 -47.73 -39.41 1.81
C LYS A 166 -46.77 -38.51 1.00
N TRP A 167 -47.28 -37.53 0.25
CA TRP A 167 -46.47 -36.59 -0.55
C TRP A 167 -45.30 -35.98 0.24
N LYS A 168 -45.48 -35.70 1.54
CA LYS A 168 -44.43 -35.21 2.45
C LYS A 168 -43.24 -36.16 2.59
N ARG A 169 -43.50 -37.47 2.70
CA ARG A 169 -42.47 -38.51 2.83
C ARG A 169 -41.69 -38.66 1.52
N PHE A 170 -42.36 -38.57 0.38
CA PHE A 170 -41.72 -38.57 -0.93
C PHE A 170 -40.83 -37.34 -1.15
N LEU A 171 -41.28 -36.14 -0.77
CA LEU A 171 -40.43 -34.94 -0.84
C LEU A 171 -39.21 -35.02 0.08
N LEU A 172 -39.36 -35.60 1.29
CA LEU A 172 -38.23 -35.84 2.19
C LEU A 172 -37.24 -36.87 1.61
N PHE A 173 -37.74 -37.96 1.03
CA PHE A 173 -36.90 -38.97 0.37
C PHE A 173 -36.11 -38.37 -0.81
N LEU A 174 -36.76 -37.55 -1.65
CA LEU A 174 -36.10 -36.85 -2.75
C LEU A 174 -35.05 -35.85 -2.23
N SER A 175 -35.30 -35.20 -1.09
CA SER A 175 -34.32 -34.33 -0.42
C SER A 175 -33.06 -35.09 -0.04
N VAL A 176 -33.23 -36.23 0.62
CA VAL A 176 -32.12 -37.09 1.06
C VAL A 176 -31.36 -37.60 -0.15
N PHE A 177 -32.07 -38.04 -1.20
CA PHE A 177 -31.44 -38.52 -2.43
C PHE A 177 -30.66 -37.43 -3.18
N ASP A 178 -31.19 -36.20 -3.25
CA ASP A 178 -30.50 -35.07 -3.86
C ASP A 178 -29.21 -34.71 -3.09
N GLU A 179 -29.22 -34.81 -1.76
CA GLU A 179 -28.06 -34.62 -0.89
C GLU A 179 -27.00 -35.71 -1.11
N PHE A 180 -27.41 -36.98 -1.07
CA PHE A 180 -26.53 -38.12 -1.39
C PHE A 180 -25.96 -38.02 -2.81
N ALA A 181 -26.78 -37.67 -3.80
CA ALA A 181 -26.32 -37.50 -5.17
C ALA A 181 -25.31 -36.36 -5.26
N SER A 182 -25.56 -35.23 -4.59
CA SER A 182 -24.63 -34.09 -4.56
C SER A 182 -23.28 -34.46 -3.95
N GLU A 183 -23.27 -35.20 -2.83
CA GLU A 183 -22.04 -35.72 -2.21
C GLU A 183 -21.29 -36.68 -3.16
N MET A 184 -22.00 -37.68 -3.70
CA MET A 184 -21.42 -38.62 -4.67
C MET A 184 -20.86 -37.91 -5.92
N TYR A 185 -21.54 -36.87 -6.44
CA TYR A 185 -21.02 -36.09 -7.57
C TYR A 185 -19.74 -35.34 -7.20
N VAL A 186 -19.64 -34.78 -5.99
CA VAL A 186 -18.41 -34.12 -5.53
C VAL A 186 -17.26 -35.12 -5.48
N ASP A 187 -17.49 -36.31 -4.95
CA ASP A 187 -16.46 -37.35 -4.87
C ASP A 187 -16.09 -37.94 -6.23
N HIS A 188 -17.06 -38.13 -7.14
CA HIS A 188 -16.77 -38.50 -8.53
C HIS A 188 -15.99 -37.40 -9.28
N ILE A 189 -16.30 -36.12 -9.06
CA ILE A 189 -15.54 -35.01 -9.64
C ILE A 189 -14.12 -35.00 -9.08
N ARG A 190 -13.95 -35.19 -7.76
CA ARG A 190 -12.64 -35.31 -7.12
C ARG A 190 -11.85 -36.47 -7.70
N ALA A 191 -12.43 -37.67 -7.77
CA ALA A 191 -11.81 -38.86 -8.34
C ALA A 191 -11.44 -38.66 -9.82
N SER A 192 -12.32 -38.04 -10.61
CA SER A 192 -12.04 -37.71 -12.01
C SER A 192 -10.86 -36.73 -12.13
N HIS A 193 -10.84 -35.68 -11.31
CA HIS A 193 -9.74 -34.71 -11.30
C HIS A 193 -8.42 -35.32 -10.80
N MET A 194 -8.47 -36.24 -9.83
CA MET A 194 -7.31 -37.01 -9.39
C MET A 194 -6.76 -37.88 -10.53
N GLY A 195 -7.63 -38.62 -11.24
CA GLY A 195 -7.20 -39.39 -12.41
C GLY A 195 -6.65 -38.53 -13.54
N LYS A 196 -7.17 -37.30 -13.75
CA LYS A 196 -6.58 -36.32 -14.67
C LYS A 196 -5.21 -35.85 -14.20
N PHE A 197 -5.05 -35.57 -12.91
CA PHE A 197 -3.77 -35.17 -12.31
C PHE A 197 -2.70 -36.26 -12.46
N ASP A 198 -3.05 -37.52 -12.19
CA ASP A 198 -2.14 -38.67 -12.33
C ASP A 198 -1.68 -38.87 -13.79
N ARG A 199 -2.53 -38.50 -14.75
CA ARG A 199 -2.22 -38.48 -16.20
C ARG A 199 -1.59 -37.18 -16.69
N ARG A 200 -1.15 -36.28 -15.80
CA ARG A 200 -0.54 -34.97 -16.13
C ARG A 200 -1.44 -34.05 -16.96
N GLN A 201 -2.76 -34.19 -16.82
CA GLN A 201 -3.74 -33.39 -17.55
C GLN A 201 -4.12 -32.12 -16.78
N VAL A 202 -4.55 -31.10 -17.49
CA VAL A 202 -4.96 -29.80 -16.93
C VAL A 202 -6.25 -29.97 -16.10
N THR A 203 -6.15 -29.75 -14.78
CA THR A 203 -7.30 -29.79 -13.85
C THR A 203 -7.85 -28.41 -13.51
N GLY A 204 -7.11 -27.33 -13.81
CA GLY A 204 -7.49 -25.95 -13.48
C GLY A 204 -6.57 -24.89 -14.11
N THR A 205 -6.52 -23.70 -13.52
CA THR A 205 -5.66 -22.62 -14.02
C THR A 205 -4.18 -22.99 -13.87
N LEU A 206 -3.46 -22.95 -14.99
CA LEU A 206 -2.01 -23.22 -15.04
C LEU A 206 -1.20 -22.03 -14.49
N ALA A 207 -0.02 -22.35 -13.97
CA ALA A 207 0.97 -21.33 -13.60
C ALA A 207 1.61 -20.74 -14.86
N TYR A 208 2.16 -19.53 -14.73
CA TYR A 208 2.93 -18.89 -15.80
C TYR A 208 4.15 -19.75 -16.17
N GLY A 209 4.49 -19.89 -17.45
CA GLY A 209 5.53 -20.81 -17.93
C GLY A 209 5.03 -22.19 -18.35
N TYR A 210 3.72 -22.47 -18.20
CA TYR A 210 3.11 -23.74 -18.59
C TYR A 210 1.87 -23.52 -19.47
N ARG A 211 1.65 -24.40 -20.44
CA ARG A 211 0.44 -24.38 -21.28
C ARG A 211 -0.17 -25.77 -21.43
N GLY A 212 -1.44 -25.80 -21.81
CA GLY A 212 -2.14 -27.03 -22.15
C GLY A 212 -1.93 -27.37 -23.63
N LYS A 213 -1.37 -28.55 -23.93
CA LYS A 213 -1.35 -29.13 -25.29
C LYS A 213 -2.53 -30.06 -25.44
N ARG A 214 -3.35 -29.89 -26.48
CA ARG A 214 -4.50 -30.76 -26.75
C ARG A 214 -4.03 -32.19 -27.01
N ILE A 215 -4.61 -33.17 -26.30
CA ILE A 215 -4.30 -34.61 -26.45
C ILE A 215 -5.39 -35.32 -27.25
N SER A 216 -6.65 -34.93 -27.06
CA SER A 216 -7.79 -35.58 -27.71
C SER A 216 -8.45 -34.68 -28.75
N ASP A 217 -8.77 -35.26 -29.90
CA ASP A 217 -9.65 -34.63 -30.89
C ASP A 217 -11.12 -34.70 -30.47
N ILE A 218 -11.45 -35.68 -29.62
CA ILE A 218 -12.76 -35.86 -29.01
C ILE A 218 -12.89 -34.91 -27.81
N ALA A 219 -13.88 -34.02 -27.87
CA ALA A 219 -14.24 -33.16 -26.75
C ALA A 219 -14.91 -33.99 -25.65
N ASN A 220 -14.65 -33.65 -24.38
CA ASN A 220 -15.46 -34.18 -23.27
C ASN A 220 -16.93 -33.73 -23.43
N GLN A 221 -17.85 -34.36 -22.69
CA GLN A 221 -19.30 -34.03 -22.63
C GLN A 221 -19.66 -32.53 -22.41
N LYS A 222 -18.68 -31.67 -22.13
CA LYS A 222 -18.82 -30.21 -21.96
C LYS A 222 -18.18 -29.39 -23.10
N GLY A 223 -17.87 -30.00 -24.24
CA GLY A 223 -17.21 -29.34 -25.37
C GLY A 223 -15.74 -28.94 -25.11
N LYS A 224 -15.11 -29.49 -24.06
CA LYS A 224 -13.72 -29.18 -23.70
C LYS A 224 -12.79 -30.35 -23.97
N PHE A 225 -11.71 -30.08 -24.68
CA PHE A 225 -10.66 -31.07 -24.95
C PHE A 225 -9.80 -31.31 -23.71
N ASP A 226 -9.37 -32.55 -23.55
CA ASP A 226 -8.34 -32.86 -22.55
C ASP A 226 -6.99 -32.31 -23.03
N GLN A 227 -6.30 -31.66 -22.10
CA GLN A 227 -5.02 -31.01 -22.36
C GLN A 227 -3.96 -31.59 -21.44
N GLU A 228 -2.79 -31.90 -22.00
CA GLU A 228 -1.57 -32.24 -21.27
C GLU A 228 -0.86 -30.98 -20.82
N ILE A 229 -0.27 -31.01 -19.64
CA ILE A 229 0.58 -29.92 -19.16
C ILE A 229 1.93 -30.03 -19.87
N ILE A 230 2.32 -28.99 -20.60
CA ILE A 230 3.66 -28.85 -21.20
C ILE A 230 4.29 -27.53 -20.78
N ILE A 231 5.62 -27.46 -20.85
CA ILE A 231 6.37 -26.21 -20.66
C ILE A 231 6.12 -25.31 -21.86
N ASP A 232 5.84 -24.04 -21.61
CA ASP A 232 5.72 -23.02 -22.64
C ASP A 232 7.03 -22.25 -22.74
N GLU A 233 7.90 -22.64 -23.69
CA GLU A 233 9.27 -22.11 -23.82
C GLU A 233 9.38 -20.56 -23.76
N PRO A 234 8.50 -19.78 -24.45
CA PRO A 234 8.54 -18.32 -24.37
C PRO A 234 8.29 -17.78 -22.95
N GLU A 235 7.30 -18.30 -22.24
CA GLU A 235 6.99 -17.88 -20.86
C GLU A 235 8.01 -18.45 -19.85
N ALA A 236 8.47 -19.69 -20.05
CA ALA A 236 9.43 -20.37 -19.19
C ALA A 236 10.78 -19.65 -19.15
N ARG A 237 11.23 -19.10 -20.29
CA ARG A 237 12.42 -18.22 -20.36
C ARG A 237 12.34 -17.06 -19.37
N TRP A 238 11.16 -16.45 -19.23
CA TRP A 238 10.95 -15.33 -18.31
C TRP A 238 10.93 -15.79 -16.84
N VAL A 239 10.40 -16.99 -16.55
CA VAL A 239 10.50 -17.60 -15.21
C VAL A 239 11.98 -17.74 -14.81
N SER A 240 12.81 -18.33 -15.68
CA SER A 240 14.25 -18.49 -15.43
C SER A 240 14.96 -17.14 -15.24
N LYS A 241 14.67 -16.15 -16.10
CA LYS A 241 15.21 -14.78 -15.94
C LYS A 241 14.80 -14.14 -14.61
N ILE A 242 13.56 -14.31 -14.16
CA ILE A 242 13.09 -13.73 -12.88
C ILE A 242 13.86 -14.35 -11.70
N PHE A 243 14.06 -15.67 -11.71
CA PHE A 243 14.87 -16.34 -10.69
C PHE A 243 16.33 -15.89 -10.73
N GLU A 244 16.92 -15.78 -11.92
CA GLU A 244 18.28 -15.26 -12.10
C GLU A 244 18.42 -13.82 -11.58
N TRP A 245 17.52 -12.91 -11.97
CA TRP A 245 17.51 -11.53 -11.52
C TRP A 245 17.37 -11.40 -9.99
N PHE A 246 16.57 -12.27 -9.38
CA PHE A 246 16.36 -12.26 -7.94
C PHE A 246 17.51 -12.89 -7.16
N VAL A 247 18.04 -14.02 -7.63
CA VAL A 247 19.05 -14.84 -6.93
C VAL A 247 20.47 -14.41 -7.24
N VAL A 248 20.81 -14.23 -8.52
CA VAL A 248 22.16 -13.93 -9.02
C VAL A 248 22.42 -12.42 -9.01
N LEU A 249 21.62 -11.64 -9.76
CA LEU A 249 21.77 -10.18 -9.83
C LEU A 249 21.30 -9.45 -8.57
N LYS A 250 20.73 -10.20 -7.62
CA LYS A 250 20.24 -9.71 -6.33
C LYS A 250 19.31 -8.49 -6.45
N LEU A 251 18.54 -8.36 -7.52
CA LEU A 251 17.62 -7.25 -7.74
C LEU A 251 16.42 -7.25 -6.77
N SER A 252 15.90 -6.06 -6.47
CA SER A 252 14.70 -5.94 -5.65
C SER A 252 13.46 -6.41 -6.43
N ILE A 253 12.44 -6.92 -5.74
CA ILE A 253 11.18 -7.35 -6.37
C ILE A 253 10.56 -6.19 -7.18
N ASN A 254 10.65 -4.95 -6.69
CA ASN A 254 10.14 -3.78 -7.42
C ASN A 254 10.93 -3.48 -8.69
N THR A 255 12.26 -3.65 -8.66
CA THR A 255 13.11 -3.49 -9.85
C THR A 255 12.81 -4.56 -10.90
N ILE A 256 12.56 -5.79 -10.46
CA ILE A 256 12.15 -6.88 -11.34
C ILE A 256 10.80 -6.55 -12.00
N ILE A 257 9.82 -6.07 -11.23
CA ILE A 257 8.51 -5.67 -11.76
C ILE A 257 8.65 -4.56 -12.81
N GLN A 258 9.46 -3.53 -12.54
CA GLN A 258 9.70 -2.45 -13.50
C GLN A 258 10.26 -3.00 -14.80
N ARG A 259 11.35 -3.79 -14.72
CA ARG A 259 11.94 -4.42 -15.90
C ARG A 259 10.94 -5.28 -16.68
N LEU A 260 10.07 -6.03 -15.99
CA LEU A 260 9.05 -6.86 -16.64
C LEU A 260 7.98 -6.00 -17.33
N ASN A 261 7.55 -4.89 -16.73
CA ASN A 261 6.51 -4.02 -17.30
C ASN A 261 7.04 -3.05 -18.36
N ASP A 262 8.33 -2.71 -18.33
CA ASP A 262 8.98 -1.86 -19.34
C ASP A 262 9.38 -2.66 -20.60
N SER A 263 9.43 -3.99 -20.52
CA SER A 263 9.82 -4.86 -21.65
C SER A 263 8.58 -5.24 -22.48
N PRO A 264 8.49 -4.88 -23.78
CA PRO A 264 7.34 -5.21 -24.62
C PRO A 264 7.22 -6.71 -24.92
N ASP A 265 8.33 -7.46 -24.83
CA ASP A 265 8.41 -8.89 -25.15
C ASP A 265 7.92 -9.82 -24.02
N VAL A 266 7.47 -9.27 -22.89
CA VAL A 266 7.03 -10.05 -21.73
C VAL A 266 5.52 -10.28 -21.81
N PRO A 267 5.06 -11.54 -21.96
CA PRO A 267 3.63 -11.84 -21.92
C PRO A 267 2.99 -11.37 -20.61
N GLU A 268 1.76 -10.86 -20.70
CA GLU A 268 1.02 -10.39 -19.55
C GLU A 268 0.82 -11.50 -18.49
N SER A 269 0.76 -11.09 -17.23
CA SER A 269 0.45 -12.03 -16.15
C SER A 269 -0.98 -12.55 -16.30
N ARG A 270 -1.16 -13.88 -16.39
CA ARG A 270 -2.46 -14.58 -16.57
C ARG A 270 -3.57 -14.22 -15.55
N LYS A 271 -3.24 -13.56 -14.44
CA LYS A 271 -4.19 -13.09 -13.41
C LYS A 271 -4.10 -11.58 -13.13
N GLY A 272 -3.21 -10.85 -13.81
CA GLY A 272 -3.05 -9.40 -13.64
C GLY A 272 -3.95 -8.65 -14.63
N GLN A 273 -4.56 -7.55 -14.19
CA GLN A 273 -5.20 -6.58 -15.09
C GLN A 273 -4.12 -5.84 -15.92
N GLY A 274 -3.50 -6.54 -16.87
CA GLY A 274 -2.55 -5.99 -17.86
C GLY A 274 -1.14 -5.65 -17.37
N ALA A 275 -0.70 -6.04 -16.16
CA ALA A 275 0.65 -5.74 -15.68
C ALA A 275 1.17 -6.73 -14.62
N TRP A 276 2.50 -6.84 -14.51
CA TRP A 276 3.16 -7.58 -13.42
C TRP A 276 3.04 -6.83 -12.10
N THR A 277 2.58 -7.56 -11.07
CA THR A 277 2.41 -7.03 -9.72
C THR A 277 3.34 -7.72 -8.73
N ARG A 278 3.54 -7.09 -7.57
CA ARG A 278 4.35 -7.68 -6.49
C ARG A 278 3.82 -9.03 -6.02
N GLN A 279 2.51 -9.19 -5.95
CA GLN A 279 1.90 -10.48 -5.60
C GLN A 279 2.17 -11.53 -6.67
N ALA A 280 2.08 -11.19 -7.96
CA ALA A 280 2.37 -12.11 -9.05
C ALA A 280 3.82 -12.61 -9.00
N VAL A 281 4.81 -11.71 -8.91
CA VAL A 281 6.22 -12.09 -8.83
C VAL A 281 6.52 -12.86 -7.54
N THR A 282 5.93 -12.48 -6.41
CA THR A 282 6.15 -13.19 -5.14
C THR A 282 5.53 -14.60 -5.16
N ARG A 283 4.34 -14.77 -5.74
CA ARG A 283 3.72 -16.09 -5.92
C ARG A 283 4.54 -16.95 -6.87
N LEU A 284 5.04 -16.36 -7.96
CA LEU A 284 5.93 -17.03 -8.90
C LEU A 284 7.19 -17.56 -8.18
N LEU A 285 7.91 -16.70 -7.45
CA LEU A 285 9.13 -17.10 -6.73
C LEU A 285 8.90 -18.16 -5.64
N LYS A 286 7.66 -18.35 -5.16
CA LYS A 286 7.30 -19.35 -4.14
C LYS A 286 6.72 -20.64 -4.72
N ASN A 287 6.36 -20.65 -6.00
CA ASN A 287 5.60 -21.75 -6.58
C ASN A 287 6.51 -22.96 -6.80
N ARG A 288 6.26 -24.04 -6.06
CA ARG A 288 7.04 -25.29 -6.14
C ARG A 288 6.88 -26.04 -7.46
N ARG A 289 5.85 -25.73 -8.26
CA ARG A 289 5.64 -26.36 -9.58
C ARG A 289 6.85 -26.22 -10.51
N TYR A 290 7.62 -25.12 -10.37
CA TYR A 290 8.84 -24.90 -11.15
C TYR A 290 9.98 -25.88 -10.84
N LEU A 291 9.91 -26.60 -9.71
CA LEU A 291 10.80 -27.70 -9.36
C LEU A 291 10.32 -29.06 -9.91
N GLY A 292 9.16 -29.13 -10.55
CA GLY A 292 8.50 -30.39 -10.86
C GLY A 292 7.58 -30.90 -9.74
N ASP A 293 7.49 -30.21 -8.60
CA ASP A 293 6.60 -30.60 -7.50
C ASP A 293 5.17 -30.08 -7.75
N TRP A 294 4.26 -30.97 -8.15
CA TRP A 294 2.86 -30.62 -8.39
C TRP A 294 1.96 -31.17 -7.28
N ALA A 295 0.96 -30.38 -6.91
CA ALA A 295 -0.04 -30.76 -5.91
C ALA A 295 -1.44 -30.33 -6.35
N TYR A 296 -2.42 -31.19 -6.08
CA TYR A 296 -3.84 -31.00 -6.32
C TYR A 296 -4.62 -30.97 -5.01
N GLY A 297 -5.63 -30.10 -4.93
CA GLY A 297 -6.49 -30.02 -3.75
C GLY A 297 -5.84 -29.41 -2.51
N VAL A 298 -4.85 -28.53 -2.69
CA VAL A 298 -4.12 -27.82 -1.62
C VAL A 298 -5.03 -26.95 -0.75
N THR A 299 -6.15 -26.48 -1.31
CA THR A 299 -7.11 -25.62 -0.60
C THR A 299 -8.49 -26.23 -0.58
N GLU A 300 -9.18 -26.11 0.55
CA GLU A 300 -10.57 -26.51 0.75
C GLU A 300 -11.46 -25.29 0.94
N SER A 301 -12.68 -25.37 0.42
CA SER A 301 -13.70 -24.34 0.64
C SER A 301 -14.51 -24.72 1.87
N MET A 302 -14.23 -24.07 3.01
CA MET A 302 -14.99 -24.27 4.24
C MET A 302 -16.10 -23.22 4.35
N LEU A 303 -17.31 -23.67 4.68
CA LEU A 303 -18.41 -22.78 5.03
C LEU A 303 -18.19 -22.33 6.48
N MET A 304 -18.03 -21.02 6.69
CA MET A 304 -17.90 -20.48 8.05
C MET A 304 -19.30 -20.32 8.66
N SER A 305 -19.52 -20.95 9.81
CA SER A 305 -20.83 -21.35 10.33
C SER A 305 -21.75 -20.23 10.84
N GLU A 306 -21.35 -18.97 10.80
CA GLU A 306 -22.16 -17.87 11.37
C GLU A 306 -22.59 -16.79 10.35
N GLU A 307 -21.90 -16.66 9.22
CA GLU A 307 -22.10 -15.54 8.27
C GLU A 307 -22.36 -16.01 6.83
N GLY A 308 -22.50 -17.32 6.60
CA GLY A 308 -22.89 -17.89 5.30
C GLY A 308 -21.85 -17.77 4.17
N TYR A 309 -20.68 -17.16 4.42
CA TYR A 309 -19.62 -17.07 3.42
C TYR A 309 -18.72 -18.31 3.40
N VAL A 310 -18.25 -18.63 2.20
CA VAL A 310 -17.33 -19.73 1.93
C VAL A 310 -15.91 -19.17 1.85
N ARG A 311 -15.02 -19.64 2.72
CA ARG A 311 -13.60 -19.26 2.70
C ARG A 311 -12.76 -20.41 2.17
N GLN A 312 -11.78 -20.08 1.31
CA GLN A 312 -10.74 -21.02 0.95
C GLN A 312 -9.66 -21.06 2.03
N CYS A 313 -9.50 -22.21 2.66
CA CYS A 313 -8.47 -22.51 3.64
C CYS A 313 -7.47 -23.48 3.03
N GLU A 314 -6.19 -23.38 3.38
CA GLU A 314 -5.20 -24.39 3.03
C GLU A 314 -5.49 -25.68 3.81
N ARG A 315 -5.34 -26.83 3.17
CA ARG A 315 -5.39 -28.14 3.82
C ARG A 315 -4.03 -28.47 4.42
N ASP A 316 -4.03 -29.29 5.48
CA ASP A 316 -2.80 -29.81 6.08
C ASP A 316 -1.99 -30.64 5.08
N GLU A 317 -2.68 -31.47 4.28
CA GLU A 317 -2.09 -32.22 3.18
C GLU A 317 -2.90 -32.04 1.88
N PRO A 318 -2.24 -31.91 0.72
CA PRO A 318 -2.92 -31.89 -0.57
C PRO A 318 -3.55 -33.26 -0.86
N LEU A 319 -4.67 -33.29 -1.58
CA LEU A 319 -5.34 -34.56 -1.96
C LEU A 319 -4.45 -35.47 -2.79
N ARG A 320 -3.59 -34.89 -3.63
CA ARG A 320 -2.55 -35.60 -4.39
C ARG A 320 -1.33 -34.71 -4.56
N SER A 321 -0.16 -35.31 -4.47
CA SER A 321 1.12 -34.72 -4.82
C SER A 321 1.90 -35.69 -5.68
N GLN A 322 2.59 -35.17 -6.70
CA GLN A 322 3.45 -35.95 -7.57
C GLN A 322 4.58 -35.08 -8.09
N HIS A 323 5.76 -35.69 -8.24
CA HIS A 323 6.93 -35.07 -8.80
C HIS A 323 7.06 -35.42 -10.29
N PHE A 324 7.17 -34.40 -11.14
CA PHE A 324 7.29 -34.49 -12.59
C PHE A 324 8.58 -33.77 -13.04
N GLU A 325 9.68 -34.51 -13.18
CA GLU A 325 10.97 -33.93 -13.57
C GLU A 325 10.92 -33.29 -14.98
N GLU A 326 10.14 -33.86 -15.89
CA GLU A 326 9.94 -33.33 -17.26
C GLU A 326 9.26 -31.95 -17.29
N LEU A 327 8.61 -31.54 -16.19
CA LEU A 327 7.96 -30.23 -16.05
C LEU A 327 8.79 -29.23 -15.23
N ARG A 328 10.02 -29.59 -14.88
CA ARG A 328 10.93 -28.74 -14.11
C ARG A 328 11.48 -27.61 -14.98
N ILE A 329 11.41 -26.38 -14.49
CA ILE A 329 11.94 -25.18 -15.15
C ILE A 329 13.18 -24.65 -14.40
N ILE A 330 13.21 -24.78 -13.08
CA ILE A 330 14.24 -24.20 -12.21
C ILE A 330 14.97 -25.30 -11.44
N SER A 331 16.26 -25.10 -11.17
CA SER A 331 17.01 -26.04 -10.34
C SER A 331 16.65 -25.92 -8.86
N GLU A 332 16.73 -27.03 -8.13
CA GLU A 332 16.50 -27.03 -6.68
C GLU A 332 17.38 -26.01 -5.96
N GLU A 333 18.66 -25.94 -6.32
CA GLU A 333 19.60 -24.97 -5.76
C GLU A 333 19.15 -23.51 -5.97
N GLN A 334 18.72 -23.15 -7.18
CA GLN A 334 18.23 -21.80 -7.47
C GLN A 334 16.96 -21.46 -6.69
N PHE A 335 16.04 -22.42 -6.58
CA PHE A 335 14.79 -22.23 -5.84
C PHE A 335 15.04 -22.08 -4.33
N GLN A 336 15.89 -22.92 -3.75
CA GLN A 336 16.27 -22.83 -2.34
C GLN A 336 16.93 -21.48 -2.02
N LYS A 337 17.87 -21.02 -2.87
CA LYS A 337 18.47 -19.68 -2.74
C LYS A 337 17.43 -18.56 -2.81
N ALA A 338 16.40 -18.70 -3.65
CA ALA A 338 15.29 -17.74 -3.70
C ALA A 338 14.45 -17.75 -2.41
N GLN A 339 14.14 -18.92 -1.85
CA GLN A 339 13.39 -19.03 -0.60
C GLN A 339 14.15 -18.44 0.59
N VAL A 340 15.46 -18.74 0.73
CA VAL A 340 16.32 -18.17 1.77
C VAL A 340 16.29 -16.65 1.71
N ARG A 341 16.48 -16.08 0.51
CA ARG A 341 16.42 -14.63 0.30
C ARG A 341 15.04 -14.03 0.63
N LEU A 342 13.95 -14.70 0.26
CA LEU A 342 12.59 -14.24 0.61
C LEU A 342 12.38 -14.23 2.13
N LEU A 343 12.89 -15.24 2.84
CA LEU A 343 12.86 -15.31 4.31
C LEU A 343 13.71 -14.20 4.95
N GLU A 344 14.92 -13.95 4.47
CA GLU A 344 15.76 -12.85 4.93
C GLU A 344 15.07 -11.49 4.76
N LEU A 345 14.44 -11.25 3.61
CA LEU A 345 13.68 -10.03 3.36
C LEU A 345 12.48 -9.89 4.32
N LYS A 346 11.77 -10.99 4.60
CA LYS A 346 10.67 -11.03 5.58
C LYS A 346 11.18 -10.69 6.99
N GLN A 347 12.26 -11.31 7.43
CA GLN A 347 12.87 -11.05 8.75
C GLN A 347 13.37 -9.61 8.89
N ARG A 348 14.04 -9.06 7.86
CA ARG A 348 14.48 -7.65 7.84
C ARG A 348 13.28 -6.69 7.92
N TYR A 349 12.19 -7.00 7.22
CA TYR A 349 10.96 -6.22 7.27
C TYR A 349 10.33 -6.26 8.66
N GLN A 350 10.24 -7.44 9.28
CA GLN A 350 9.64 -7.62 10.61
C GLN A 350 10.47 -6.93 11.71
N LYS A 351 11.81 -7.02 11.66
CA LYS A 351 12.72 -6.27 12.54
C LYS A 351 12.57 -4.75 12.39
N ARG A 352 12.32 -4.26 11.16
CA ARG A 352 12.04 -2.82 10.92
C ARG A 352 10.65 -2.41 11.42
N LYS A 353 9.63 -3.24 11.21
CA LYS A 353 8.27 -3.01 11.71
C LYS A 353 8.25 -2.91 13.24
N ASN A 354 9.02 -3.75 13.93
CA ASN A 354 9.12 -3.72 15.39
C ASN A 354 9.95 -2.53 15.93
N ARG A 355 10.79 -1.88 15.11
CA ARG A 355 11.52 -0.65 15.47
C ARG A 355 10.74 0.64 15.20
N ILE A 356 9.80 0.61 14.25
CA ILE A 356 8.90 1.72 13.95
C ILE A 356 7.65 1.46 14.78
N GLY A 357 7.76 1.75 16.08
CA GLY A 357 6.63 1.67 17.00
C GLY A 357 5.55 2.69 16.65
N ALA A 358 4.31 2.32 16.98
CA ALA A 358 3.09 3.13 16.93
C ALA A 358 2.60 3.59 15.54
N ILE A 359 1.27 3.63 15.44
CA ILE A 359 0.51 4.11 14.31
C ILE A 359 0.98 5.53 13.95
N ASP A 360 1.40 5.69 12.71
CA ASP A 360 1.96 6.94 12.20
C ASP A 360 0.82 7.96 11.95
N ARG A 361 0.60 8.91 12.86
CA ARG A 361 -0.58 9.81 12.88
C ARG A 361 -0.88 10.49 11.52
N PRO A 362 0.10 11.08 10.79
CA PRO A 362 -0.14 11.64 9.45
C PRO A 362 -0.63 10.63 8.41
N ALA A 363 -0.35 9.33 8.56
CA ALA A 363 -0.85 8.31 7.64
C ALA A 363 -2.36 8.12 7.80
N GLN A 364 -2.88 8.16 9.03
CA GLN A 364 -4.32 8.03 9.26
C GLN A 364 -5.10 9.23 8.73
N ILE A 365 -4.58 10.45 8.88
CA ILE A 365 -5.28 11.67 8.44
C ILE A 365 -5.38 11.73 6.92
N LEU A 366 -4.26 11.54 6.21
CA LEU A 366 -4.19 11.78 4.76
C LEU A 366 -4.66 10.59 3.89
N ASN A 367 -5.00 9.45 4.49
CA ASN A 367 -5.41 8.25 3.75
C ASN A 367 -6.65 8.52 2.89
N GLY A 368 -6.56 8.25 1.59
CA GLY A 368 -7.68 8.40 0.67
C GLY A 368 -7.98 9.82 0.21
N LEU A 369 -7.15 10.81 0.57
CA LEU A 369 -7.36 12.22 0.20
C LEU A 369 -6.65 12.61 -1.10
N PHE A 370 -5.44 12.07 -1.34
CA PHE A 370 -4.61 12.41 -2.48
C PHE A 370 -4.76 11.43 -3.63
N PHE A 371 -4.95 11.91 -4.86
CA PHE A 371 -5.18 11.12 -6.07
C PHE A 371 -4.17 11.44 -7.16
N CYS A 372 -3.80 10.40 -7.92
CA CYS A 372 -3.02 10.55 -9.13
C CYS A 372 -3.98 10.71 -10.33
N PRO A 373 -3.98 11.85 -11.04
CA PRO A 373 -4.91 12.11 -12.14
C PRO A 373 -4.77 11.10 -13.28
N ASP A 374 -3.54 10.73 -13.66
CA ASP A 374 -3.32 9.81 -14.79
C ASP A 374 -3.79 8.37 -14.58
N HIS A 375 -3.92 7.94 -13.32
CA HIS A 375 -4.27 6.55 -12.99
C HIS A 375 -5.59 6.44 -12.21
N ASP A 376 -6.25 7.58 -11.95
CA ASP A 376 -7.48 7.73 -11.16
C ASP A 376 -7.51 6.85 -9.89
N ARG A 377 -6.43 6.92 -9.11
CA ARG A 377 -6.27 6.14 -7.87
C ARG A 377 -5.66 6.96 -6.76
N SER A 378 -6.10 6.68 -5.53
CA SER A 378 -5.51 7.24 -4.32
C SER A 378 -4.02 6.87 -4.21
N LEU A 379 -3.22 7.84 -3.79
CA LEU A 379 -1.85 7.61 -3.35
C LEU A 379 -1.89 6.77 -2.07
N ILE A 380 -0.89 5.89 -1.93
CA ILE A 380 -0.73 5.02 -0.77
C ILE A 380 0.51 5.42 0.01
N VAL A 381 0.52 5.08 1.30
CA VAL A 381 1.69 5.27 2.14
C VAL A 381 2.81 4.30 1.72
N GLY A 382 4.00 4.83 1.48
CA GLY A 382 5.15 4.05 1.05
C GLY A 382 6.48 4.78 1.18
N GLY A 383 7.52 4.24 0.55
CA GLY A 383 8.88 4.77 0.63
C GLY A 383 9.62 4.43 1.92
N SER A 384 10.76 5.10 2.15
CA SER A 384 11.60 4.89 3.33
C SER A 384 10.85 5.29 4.61
N LYS A 385 10.82 4.40 5.60
CA LYS A 385 10.14 4.59 6.89
C LYS A 385 8.64 4.96 6.75
N SER A 386 8.00 4.59 5.64
CA SER A 386 6.59 4.94 5.37
C SER A 386 6.30 6.44 5.38
N GLN A 387 7.29 7.32 5.15
CA GLN A 387 7.13 8.78 5.26
C GLN A 387 6.48 9.46 4.05
N TYR A 388 6.21 8.72 2.97
CA TYR A 388 5.81 9.30 1.70
C TYR A 388 4.47 8.78 1.20
N LEU A 389 3.77 9.60 0.44
CA LEU A 389 2.63 9.22 -0.39
C LEU A 389 3.13 8.96 -1.81
N ILE A 390 2.78 7.79 -2.35
CA ILE A 390 3.21 7.34 -3.68
C ILE A 390 2.04 6.73 -4.45
N CYS A 391 1.97 6.98 -5.76
CA CYS A 391 1.00 6.31 -6.62
C CYS A 391 1.47 4.87 -6.93
N PRO A 392 0.69 3.82 -6.59
CA PRO A 392 1.12 2.43 -6.78
C PRO A 392 1.31 2.07 -8.25
N ARG A 393 0.52 2.65 -9.17
CA ARG A 393 0.64 2.41 -10.62
C ARG A 393 1.85 3.12 -11.22
N CYS A 394 2.12 4.37 -10.86
CA CYS A 394 3.36 5.07 -11.25
C CYS A 394 4.62 4.30 -10.82
N GLN A 395 4.59 3.62 -9.68
CA GLN A 395 5.73 2.84 -9.19
C GLN A 395 6.03 1.58 -10.00
N LEU A 396 5.06 1.07 -10.77
CA LEU A 396 5.23 -0.08 -11.65
C LEU A 396 6.03 0.27 -12.92
N LYS A 397 6.09 1.55 -13.29
CA LYS A 397 6.84 2.06 -14.45
C LYS A 397 8.30 2.40 -14.07
N SER A 398 9.20 2.29 -15.04
CA SER A 398 10.57 2.86 -14.97
C SER A 398 10.55 4.33 -14.57
N ARG A 399 11.64 4.82 -13.95
CA ARG A 399 11.78 6.22 -13.51
C ARG A 399 11.52 7.23 -14.63
N GLU A 400 11.84 6.86 -15.87
CA GLU A 400 11.68 7.71 -17.05
C GLU A 400 10.24 7.84 -17.54
N HIS A 401 9.36 6.89 -17.21
CA HIS A 401 7.98 6.87 -17.67
C HIS A 401 6.97 7.13 -16.54
N ARG A 402 7.45 7.53 -15.35
CA ARG A 402 6.56 7.90 -14.25
C ARG A 402 6.03 9.30 -14.48
N SER A 403 4.72 9.44 -14.41
CA SER A 403 4.09 10.76 -14.35
C SER A 403 4.38 11.48 -13.04
N LEU A 404 4.32 10.76 -11.93
CA LEU A 404 4.74 11.24 -10.61
C LEU A 404 6.11 10.66 -10.28
N HIS A 405 7.17 11.42 -10.53
CA HIS A 405 8.55 11.02 -10.23
C HIS A 405 9.04 11.51 -8.85
N SER A 406 8.43 12.55 -8.29
CA SER A 406 8.68 13.04 -6.93
C SER A 406 7.84 12.28 -5.90
N TYR A 407 8.35 12.20 -4.66
CA TYR A 407 7.64 11.61 -3.53
C TYR A 407 7.15 12.70 -2.59
N LEU A 408 5.85 12.69 -2.29
CA LEU A 408 5.24 13.62 -1.36
C LEU A 408 5.45 13.16 0.07
N ARG A 409 6.16 13.94 0.89
CA ARG A 409 6.33 13.62 2.31
C ARG A 409 5.04 13.91 3.07
N ARG A 410 4.58 12.98 3.90
CA ARG A 410 3.30 13.07 4.63
C ARG A 410 3.22 14.27 5.56
N ASP A 411 4.25 14.48 6.39
CA ASP A 411 4.28 15.60 7.34
C ASP A 411 4.15 16.95 6.60
N LEU A 412 4.90 17.10 5.50
CA LEU A 412 4.89 18.30 4.68
C LEU A 412 3.53 18.51 4.00
N ALA A 413 2.92 17.42 3.50
CA ALA A 413 1.62 17.47 2.87
C ALA A 413 0.53 17.92 3.84
N LEU A 414 0.55 17.40 5.08
CA LEU A 414 -0.39 17.78 6.13
C LEU A 414 -0.19 19.25 6.53
N GLU A 415 1.06 19.64 6.82
CA GLU A 415 1.41 20.99 7.26
C GLU A 415 0.99 22.05 6.23
N LEU A 416 1.43 21.93 4.98
CA LEU A 416 1.12 22.92 3.94
C LEU A 416 -0.35 22.94 3.55
N LEU A 417 -1.05 21.80 3.61
CA LEU A 417 -2.49 21.75 3.36
C LEU A 417 -3.26 22.49 4.46
N CYS A 418 -2.94 22.23 5.73
CA CYS A 418 -3.54 22.90 6.87
C CYS A 418 -3.23 24.42 6.86
N GLU A 419 -1.99 24.81 6.56
CA GLU A 419 -1.60 26.22 6.44
C GLU A 419 -2.33 26.92 5.31
N LYS A 420 -2.47 26.31 4.12
CA LYS A 420 -3.22 26.92 3.02
C LYS A 420 -4.69 27.09 3.37
N LEU A 421 -5.32 26.08 3.99
CA LEU A 421 -6.72 26.15 4.38
C LEU A 421 -6.95 27.19 5.48
N ALA A 422 -6.04 27.30 6.46
CA ALA A 422 -6.08 28.34 7.49
C ALA A 422 -5.88 29.74 6.90
N GLY A 423 -4.93 29.91 5.97
CA GLY A 423 -4.70 31.17 5.27
C GLY A 423 -5.94 31.66 4.51
N LEU A 424 -6.69 30.76 3.86
CA LEU A 424 -7.95 31.12 3.20
C LEU A 424 -9.03 31.63 4.17
N ILE A 425 -9.03 31.14 5.41
CA ILE A 425 -9.96 31.63 6.44
C ILE A 425 -9.53 33.02 6.93
N GLN A 426 -8.22 33.29 7.00
CA GLN A 426 -7.67 34.57 7.47
C GLN A 426 -7.68 35.68 6.42
N GLU A 427 -7.41 35.36 5.15
CA GLU A 427 -7.21 36.34 4.07
C GLU A 427 -8.54 36.83 3.46
N ASP A 428 -9.63 36.07 3.60
CA ASP A 428 -10.90 36.34 2.91
C ASP A 428 -11.89 37.09 3.82
N GLU A 429 -11.80 38.42 3.82
CA GLU A 429 -12.69 39.30 4.61
C GLU A 429 -14.18 39.16 4.24
N GLN A 430 -14.49 38.71 3.03
CA GLN A 430 -15.87 38.54 2.55
C GLN A 430 -16.45 37.15 2.86
N LEU A 431 -15.66 36.23 3.40
CA LEU A 431 -16.08 34.86 3.69
C LEU A 431 -17.30 34.78 4.60
N VAL A 432 -17.33 35.61 5.65
CA VAL A 432 -18.41 35.63 6.62
C VAL A 432 -19.71 36.13 5.97
N ALA A 433 -19.62 37.19 5.17
CA ALA A 433 -20.74 37.70 4.40
C ALA A 433 -21.28 36.66 3.40
N ARG A 434 -20.39 35.92 2.72
CA ARG A 434 -20.81 34.82 1.81
C ARG A 434 -21.51 33.69 2.57
N ILE A 435 -20.99 33.27 3.72
CA ILE A 435 -21.63 32.24 4.56
C ILE A 435 -23.03 32.69 4.99
N ILE A 436 -23.18 33.95 5.42
CA ILE A 436 -24.48 34.52 5.79
C ILE A 436 -25.43 34.53 4.60
N ALA A 437 -24.97 34.97 3.43
CA ALA A 437 -25.77 34.97 2.20
C ALA A 437 -26.20 33.56 1.77
N VAL A 438 -25.35 32.54 1.97
CA VAL A 438 -25.71 31.12 1.73
C VAL A 438 -26.78 30.66 2.71
N CYS A 439 -26.65 30.97 4.00
CA CYS A 439 -27.66 30.66 5.01
C CYS A 439 -29.01 31.36 4.71
N GLN A 440 -28.97 32.65 4.33
CA GLN A 440 -30.15 33.43 3.96
C GLN A 440 -30.87 32.86 2.73
N ARG A 441 -30.14 32.58 1.65
CA ARG A 441 -30.69 31.93 0.45
C ARG A 441 -31.30 30.57 0.77
N SER A 442 -30.68 29.83 1.69
CA SER A 442 -31.21 28.54 2.13
C SER A 442 -32.53 28.72 2.89
N VAL A 443 -32.60 29.67 3.83
CA VAL A 443 -33.84 30.01 4.56
C VAL A 443 -34.95 30.41 3.58
N GLU A 444 -34.65 31.27 2.61
CA GLU A 444 -35.61 31.73 1.61
C GLU A 444 -36.09 30.59 0.70
N HIS A 445 -35.18 29.69 0.29
CA HIS A 445 -35.54 28.49 -0.44
C HIS A 445 -36.52 27.60 0.34
N TYR A 446 -36.25 27.34 1.63
CA TYR A 446 -37.15 26.53 2.46
C TYR A 446 -38.48 27.22 2.77
N ARG A 447 -38.50 28.56 2.86
CA ARG A 447 -39.74 29.34 3.02
C ARG A 447 -40.63 29.30 1.77
N ASN A 448 -40.03 29.15 0.60
CA ASN A 448 -40.71 29.14 -0.70
C ASN A 448 -40.88 27.72 -1.27
N LEU A 449 -40.71 26.66 -0.47
CA LEU A 449 -41.01 25.29 -0.92
C LEU A 449 -42.52 25.12 -1.05
N ASP A 450 -42.98 24.80 -2.25
CA ASP A 450 -44.38 24.48 -2.50
C ASP A 450 -44.72 23.06 -1.99
N ASP A 451 -46.01 22.78 -1.74
CA ASP A 451 -46.49 21.45 -1.32
C ASP A 451 -45.99 20.32 -2.25
N SER A 452 -45.81 20.62 -3.53
CA SER A 452 -45.28 19.69 -4.53
C SER A 452 -43.81 19.30 -4.26
N ASP A 453 -42.99 20.23 -3.79
CA ASP A 453 -41.58 19.97 -3.49
C ASP A 453 -41.43 19.12 -2.22
N ILE A 454 -42.29 19.36 -1.24
CA ILE A 454 -42.37 18.52 -0.04
C ILE A 454 -42.78 17.09 -0.41
N GLU A 455 -43.76 16.92 -1.31
CA GLU A 455 -44.12 15.60 -1.84
C GLU A 455 -42.97 14.92 -2.60
N ASN A 456 -42.24 15.67 -3.42
CA ASN A 456 -41.07 15.18 -4.15
C ASN A 456 -39.94 14.73 -3.21
N LEU A 457 -39.67 15.49 -2.14
CA LEU A 457 -38.71 15.12 -1.10
C LEU A 457 -39.15 13.87 -0.32
N LYS A 458 -40.45 13.76 0.02
CA LYS A 458 -41.02 12.54 0.65
C LYS A 458 -40.87 11.32 -0.26
N LEU A 459 -41.08 11.49 -1.56
CA LEU A 459 -40.89 10.44 -2.55
C LEU A 459 -39.41 10.06 -2.66
N ARG A 460 -38.50 11.05 -2.71
CA ARG A 460 -37.06 10.84 -2.76
C ARG A 460 -36.54 10.10 -1.53
N LYS A 461 -37.01 10.46 -0.33
CA LYS A 461 -36.75 9.73 0.93
C LYS A 461 -37.16 8.27 0.80
N LYS A 462 -38.41 8.00 0.40
CA LYS A 462 -38.92 6.62 0.21
C LYS A 462 -38.06 5.82 -0.79
N GLN A 463 -37.66 6.44 -1.90
CA GLN A 463 -36.79 5.80 -2.90
C GLN A 463 -35.40 5.48 -2.35
N LEU A 464 -34.77 6.43 -1.65
CA LEU A 464 -33.45 6.27 -1.03
C LEU A 464 -33.47 5.21 0.07
N THR A 465 -34.45 5.24 0.97
CA THR A 465 -34.61 4.22 2.03
C THR A 465 -34.80 2.83 1.41
N ARG A 466 -35.62 2.69 0.36
CA ARG A 466 -35.81 1.42 -0.35
C ARG A 466 -34.50 0.95 -1.00
N ALA A 467 -33.77 1.85 -1.66
CA ALA A 467 -32.49 1.53 -2.26
C ALA A 467 -31.44 1.13 -1.21
N LEU A 468 -31.42 1.79 -0.05
CA LEU A 468 -30.50 1.49 1.04
C LEU A 468 -30.80 0.12 1.66
N ASN A 469 -32.08 -0.19 1.87
CA ASN A 469 -32.51 -1.51 2.37
C ASN A 469 -32.14 -2.62 1.38
N LEU A 470 -32.32 -2.39 0.08
CA LEU A 470 -31.87 -3.34 -0.95
C LEU A 470 -30.35 -3.56 -0.87
N LEU A 471 -29.58 -2.48 -0.78
CA LEU A 471 -28.11 -2.55 -0.67
C LEU A 471 -27.62 -3.13 0.66
N LEU A 472 -28.34 -2.96 1.76
CA LEU A 472 -28.03 -3.57 3.07
C LEU A 472 -28.16 -5.09 3.02
N HIS A 473 -29.13 -5.59 2.23
CA HIS A 473 -29.33 -7.03 2.01
C HIS A 473 -28.46 -7.61 0.87
N GLU A 474 -27.64 -6.79 0.21
CA GLU A 474 -26.66 -7.27 -0.76
C GLU A 474 -25.37 -7.72 -0.07
N GLU A 475 -25.03 -8.99 -0.22
CA GLU A 475 -23.78 -9.57 0.30
C GLU A 475 -22.65 -9.40 -0.73
N PRO A 476 -21.48 -8.87 -0.32
CA PRO A 476 -20.34 -8.74 -1.22
C PRO A 476 -19.78 -10.10 -1.63
N THR A 477 -19.52 -10.30 -2.93
CA THR A 477 -18.93 -11.55 -3.45
C THR A 477 -17.40 -11.52 -3.53
N SER A 478 -16.78 -10.36 -3.27
CA SER A 478 -15.33 -10.16 -3.24
C SER A 478 -14.94 -8.99 -2.34
N GLU A 479 -13.69 -8.94 -1.90
CA GLU A 479 -13.14 -7.87 -1.05
C GLU A 479 -13.19 -6.49 -1.74
N SER A 480 -13.03 -6.43 -3.07
CA SER A 480 -13.23 -5.20 -3.85
C SER A 480 -14.68 -4.75 -3.83
N GLN A 481 -15.62 -5.69 -3.99
CA GLN A 481 -17.05 -5.39 -3.97
C GLN A 481 -17.53 -4.99 -2.56
N ALA A 482 -16.91 -5.52 -1.50
CA ALA A 482 -17.19 -5.12 -0.13
C ALA A 482 -16.88 -3.62 0.08
N LEU A 483 -15.70 -3.18 -0.36
CA LEU A 483 -15.30 -1.77 -0.29
C LEU A 483 -16.21 -0.87 -1.16
N ASP A 484 -16.56 -1.32 -2.36
CA ASP A 484 -17.47 -0.58 -3.24
C ASP A 484 -18.89 -0.48 -2.66
N LEU A 485 -19.43 -1.57 -2.09
CA LEU A 485 -20.74 -1.58 -1.44
C LEU A 485 -20.76 -0.73 -0.17
N GLU A 486 -19.71 -0.77 0.64
CA GLU A 486 -19.58 0.12 1.82
C GLU A 486 -19.53 1.59 1.41
N ARG A 487 -18.78 1.93 0.35
CA ARG A 487 -18.75 3.29 -0.20
C ARG A 487 -20.15 3.74 -0.63
N ILE A 488 -20.84 2.93 -1.44
CA ILE A 488 -22.19 3.26 -1.95
C ILE A 488 -23.20 3.35 -0.81
N ARG A 489 -23.12 2.48 0.19
CA ARG A 489 -23.98 2.54 1.40
C ARG A 489 -23.73 3.83 2.17
N ARG A 490 -22.46 4.25 2.34
CA ARG A 490 -22.10 5.49 3.03
C ARG A 490 -22.66 6.71 2.30
N GLU A 491 -22.40 6.81 1.01
CA GLU A 491 -22.88 7.89 0.16
C GLU A 491 -24.42 8.01 0.19
N LYS A 492 -25.14 6.89 0.07
CA LYS A 492 -26.61 6.93 0.14
C LYS A 492 -27.16 7.24 1.54
N ARG A 493 -26.45 6.86 2.62
CA ARG A 493 -26.82 7.29 3.98
C ARG A 493 -26.66 8.79 4.13
N GLU A 494 -25.56 9.36 3.65
CA GLU A 494 -25.31 10.80 3.67
C GLU A 494 -26.42 11.56 2.93
N ILE A 495 -26.81 11.11 1.73
CA ILE A 495 -27.91 11.73 0.96
C ILE A 495 -29.26 11.54 1.68
N LEU A 496 -29.53 10.37 2.26
CA LEU A 496 -30.76 10.14 3.01
C LEU A 496 -30.86 11.07 4.22
N THR A 497 -29.78 11.22 4.99
CA THR A 497 -29.75 12.14 6.13
C THR A 497 -29.96 13.60 5.71
N ASP A 498 -29.48 13.99 4.53
CA ASP A 498 -29.73 15.32 3.99
C ASP A 498 -31.20 15.52 3.62
N VAL A 499 -31.80 14.59 2.88
CA VAL A 499 -33.24 14.64 2.51
C VAL A 499 -34.14 14.60 3.75
N GLU A 500 -33.79 13.84 4.78
CA GLU A 500 -34.54 13.81 6.04
C GLU A 500 -34.48 15.15 6.79
N LYS A 501 -33.33 15.83 6.77
CA LYS A 501 -33.19 17.18 7.30
C LYS A 501 -33.98 18.21 6.49
N GLN A 502 -34.01 18.09 5.17
CA GLN A 502 -34.82 18.92 4.27
C GLN A 502 -36.33 18.73 4.49
N LEU A 503 -36.77 17.53 4.84
CA LEU A 503 -38.18 17.28 5.19
C LEU A 503 -38.53 17.80 6.59
N ALA A 504 -37.65 17.62 7.57
CA ALA A 504 -37.82 18.19 8.89
C ALA A 504 -37.84 19.73 8.86
N ALA A 505 -37.20 20.32 7.85
CA ALA A 505 -37.16 21.75 7.59
C ALA A 505 -38.46 22.36 7.08
N ALA A 506 -39.16 21.62 6.23
CA ALA A 506 -40.36 22.06 5.55
C ALA A 506 -41.61 21.86 6.41
N ASP A 507 -41.49 21.22 7.57
CA ASP A 507 -42.54 21.18 8.58
C ASP A 507 -42.65 22.56 9.24
N ASP A 508 -43.80 23.23 9.12
CA ASP A 508 -44.05 24.62 9.52
C ASP A 508 -43.66 24.94 10.99
N GLN A 509 -43.65 23.92 11.87
CA GLN A 509 -43.25 24.07 13.27
C GLN A 509 -41.74 24.28 13.47
N ASN A 510 -40.90 23.99 12.47
CA ASN A 510 -39.43 24.11 12.52
C ASN A 510 -38.86 25.31 11.73
N ILE A 511 -39.66 25.95 10.85
CA ILE A 511 -39.20 27.13 10.08
C ILE A 511 -38.94 28.32 11.02
N SER A 512 -39.72 28.43 12.09
CA SER A 512 -39.57 29.43 13.17
C SER A 512 -38.29 29.25 14.01
N ILE A 513 -37.63 28.09 13.92
CA ILE A 513 -36.39 27.74 14.66
C ILE A 513 -35.14 28.04 13.81
N LEU A 514 -35.27 28.41 12.54
CA LEU A 514 -34.14 28.74 11.65
C LEU A 514 -33.58 30.14 11.97
N SER A 515 -32.85 30.28 13.07
CA SER A 515 -32.07 31.49 13.34
C SER A 515 -30.85 31.49 12.42
N ILE A 516 -30.74 32.51 11.56
CA ILE A 516 -29.50 32.77 10.83
C ILE A 516 -28.40 32.99 11.88
N PRO A 517 -27.26 32.28 11.80
CA PRO A 517 -26.16 32.45 12.77
C PRO A 517 -25.70 33.91 12.80
N SER A 518 -25.36 34.41 13.98
CA SER A 518 -24.78 35.75 14.09
C SER A 518 -23.37 35.79 13.48
N GLU A 519 -22.91 36.97 13.09
CA GLU A 519 -21.52 37.17 12.61
C GLU A 519 -20.50 36.67 13.66
N ASP A 520 -20.78 36.90 14.94
CA ASP A 520 -19.93 36.47 16.06
C ASP A 520 -19.84 34.94 16.17
N ASP A 521 -20.94 34.22 15.94
CA ASP A 521 -20.97 32.75 15.96
C ASP A 521 -20.14 32.17 14.81
N ILE A 522 -20.23 32.78 13.62
CA ILE A 522 -19.45 32.38 12.44
C ILE A 522 -17.96 32.63 12.69
N HIS A 523 -17.59 33.81 13.21
CA HIS A 523 -16.21 34.11 13.57
C HIS A 523 -15.64 33.12 14.61
N LYS A 524 -16.42 32.79 15.64
CA LYS A 524 -16.00 31.83 16.67
C LYS A 524 -15.76 30.44 16.08
N TYR A 525 -16.61 30.00 15.16
CA TYR A 525 -16.47 28.72 14.48
C TYR A 525 -15.28 28.68 13.52
N LEU A 526 -15.08 29.73 12.70
CA LEU A 526 -13.91 29.84 11.81
C LEU A 526 -12.60 29.84 12.60
N LYS A 527 -12.56 30.53 13.74
CA LYS A 527 -11.42 30.52 14.66
C LYS A 527 -11.18 29.13 15.27
N GLN A 528 -12.25 28.38 15.57
CA GLN A 528 -12.13 27.00 16.04
C GLN A 528 -11.53 26.10 14.95
N ILE A 529 -11.98 26.20 13.70
CA ILE A 529 -11.41 25.47 12.56
C ILE A 529 -9.93 25.79 12.41
N GLU A 530 -9.55 27.07 12.46
CA GLU A 530 -8.16 27.51 12.34
C GLU A 530 -7.27 26.87 13.42
N VAL A 531 -7.73 26.92 14.68
CA VAL A 531 -7.07 26.29 15.82
C VAL A 531 -6.95 24.78 15.60
N THR A 532 -8.00 24.12 15.12
CA THR A 532 -7.97 22.68 14.81
C THR A 532 -6.97 22.37 13.69
N LEU A 533 -6.96 23.13 12.60
CA LEU A 533 -6.04 22.93 11.47
C LEU A 533 -4.57 23.13 11.89
N LEU A 534 -4.26 24.14 12.69
CA LEU A 534 -2.87 24.47 13.06
C LEU A 534 -2.35 23.67 14.26
N ASN A 535 -3.17 23.40 15.28
CA ASN A 535 -2.72 22.78 16.54
C ASN A 535 -2.88 21.26 16.55
N VAL A 536 -4.02 20.73 16.06
CA VAL A 536 -4.26 19.27 16.06
C VAL A 536 -3.32 18.57 15.09
N ALA A 537 -3.00 19.21 13.96
CA ALA A 537 -2.03 18.71 13.00
C ALA A 537 -0.64 18.48 13.60
N LYS A 538 -0.26 19.22 14.65
CA LYS A 538 1.07 19.14 15.29
C LYS A 538 1.06 18.31 16.59
N PHE A 539 0.02 18.43 17.43
CA PHE A 539 0.04 17.86 18.79
C PHE A 539 -1.24 17.15 19.26
N GLY A 540 -2.28 17.01 18.42
CA GLY A 540 -3.60 16.57 18.86
C GLY A 540 -3.70 15.11 19.38
N PRO A 541 -4.58 14.83 20.37
CA PRO A 541 -4.93 13.47 20.83
C PRO A 541 -5.69 12.68 19.74
N PRO A 542 -5.73 11.32 19.82
CA PRO A 542 -6.31 10.47 18.77
C PRO A 542 -7.77 10.76 18.39
N ALA A 543 -8.62 11.17 19.34
CA ALA A 543 -10.01 11.52 19.05
C ALA A 543 -10.14 12.80 18.18
N GLU A 544 -9.22 13.75 18.35
CA GLU A 544 -9.17 14.97 17.55
C GLU A 544 -8.57 14.70 16.15
N VAL A 545 -7.81 13.62 15.98
CA VAL A 545 -7.25 13.20 14.69
C VAL A 545 -8.34 12.74 13.71
N ASP A 546 -9.34 12.01 14.21
CA ASP A 546 -10.49 11.59 13.39
C ASP A 546 -11.36 12.80 13.01
N ALA A 547 -11.56 13.74 13.93
CA ALA A 547 -12.24 15.00 13.66
C ALA A 547 -11.50 15.87 12.62
N LEU A 548 -10.17 16.01 12.73
CA LEU A 548 -9.35 16.72 11.74
C LEU A 548 -9.41 16.05 10.37
N ARG A 549 -9.42 14.71 10.33
CA ARG A 549 -9.56 13.96 9.07
C ARG A 549 -10.91 14.23 8.41
N GLU A 550 -12.00 14.19 9.17
CA GLU A 550 -13.33 14.49 8.64
C GLU A 550 -13.41 15.93 8.14
N LEU A 551 -12.88 16.89 8.91
CA LEU A 551 -12.80 18.30 8.54
C LEU A 551 -12.03 18.50 7.23
N LEU A 552 -10.83 17.92 7.09
CA LEU A 552 -10.05 18.00 5.85
C LEU A 552 -10.79 17.37 4.66
N PHE A 553 -11.50 16.26 4.87
CA PHE A 553 -12.29 15.62 3.83
C PHE A 553 -13.44 16.53 3.37
N GLN A 554 -14.15 17.16 4.30
CA GLN A 554 -15.23 18.09 3.98
C GLN A 554 -14.70 19.35 3.26
N LEU A 555 -13.62 19.95 3.77
CA LEU A 555 -13.04 21.17 3.22
C LEU A 555 -12.50 20.98 1.80
N THR A 556 -11.96 19.81 1.48
CA THR A 556 -11.34 19.50 0.17
C THR A 556 -12.25 18.72 -0.78
N SER A 557 -13.54 18.55 -0.41
CA SER A 557 -14.49 17.67 -1.11
C SER A 557 -14.02 16.21 -1.25
N GLY A 558 -13.07 15.78 -0.42
CA GLY A 558 -12.54 14.43 -0.35
C GLY A 558 -11.57 14.02 -1.46
N ARG A 559 -11.19 14.93 -2.37
CA ARG A 559 -10.33 14.61 -3.51
C ARG A 559 -9.34 15.73 -3.81
N ILE A 560 -8.06 15.45 -3.61
CA ILE A 560 -6.93 16.32 -4.00
C ILE A 560 -6.14 15.65 -5.12
N GLU A 561 -6.16 16.24 -6.31
CA GLU A 561 -5.42 15.73 -7.46
C GLU A 561 -3.98 16.23 -7.46
N VAL A 562 -3.02 15.32 -7.60
CA VAL A 562 -1.60 15.62 -7.46
C VAL A 562 -0.91 15.64 -8.81
N PHE A 563 -0.31 16.78 -9.16
CA PHE A 563 0.42 17.02 -10.40
C PHE A 563 1.91 17.15 -10.14
N GLN A 564 2.72 16.67 -11.08
CA GLN A 564 4.17 16.77 -11.00
C GLN A 564 4.64 18.14 -11.53
N ARG A 565 5.51 18.81 -10.76
CA ARG A 565 6.20 20.05 -11.14
C ARG A 565 7.71 19.92 -11.02
N GLY A 566 8.42 20.80 -11.71
CA GLY A 566 9.89 20.85 -11.72
C GLY A 566 10.58 19.71 -12.46
N GLY A 567 11.91 19.73 -12.45
CA GLY A 567 12.77 18.79 -13.15
C GLY A 567 12.83 17.39 -12.52
N ARG A 568 13.48 16.46 -13.22
CA ARG A 568 13.76 15.09 -12.71
C ARG A 568 15.07 15.01 -11.93
N SER A 569 15.87 16.06 -11.96
CA SER A 569 17.12 16.12 -11.21
C SER A 569 16.85 16.20 -9.71
N LYS A 570 17.87 15.84 -8.93
CA LYS A 570 17.75 15.74 -7.48
C LYS A 570 17.40 17.12 -6.89
N LYS A 571 16.28 17.20 -6.15
CA LYS A 571 15.72 18.42 -5.52
C LYS A 571 15.07 19.44 -6.46
N GLU A 572 14.95 19.16 -7.75
CA GLU A 572 14.29 20.08 -8.69
C GLU A 572 12.78 19.85 -8.82
N GLY A 573 12.29 18.64 -8.53
CA GLY A 573 10.88 18.29 -8.70
C GLY A 573 10.07 18.31 -7.41
N TRP A 574 8.88 18.91 -7.44
CA TRP A 574 7.89 18.91 -6.36
C TRP A 574 6.50 18.51 -6.87
N LEU A 575 5.53 18.35 -5.96
CA LEU A 575 4.15 18.03 -6.32
C LEU A 575 3.23 19.20 -6.01
N GLU A 576 2.26 19.45 -6.87
CA GLU A 576 1.19 20.44 -6.72
C GLU A 576 -0.13 19.70 -6.49
N GLY A 577 -0.81 19.96 -5.37
CA GLY A 577 -2.16 19.45 -5.10
C GLY A 577 -3.22 20.44 -5.56
N ARG A 578 -4.18 19.98 -6.35
CA ARG A 578 -5.33 20.78 -6.81
C ARG A 578 -6.62 20.19 -6.27
N PHE A 579 -7.48 21.05 -5.73
CA PHE A 579 -8.79 20.65 -5.20
C PHE A 579 -9.74 21.83 -5.18
N THR A 580 -11.02 21.57 -4.98
CA THR A 580 -12.02 22.61 -4.75
C THR A 580 -12.28 22.75 -3.27
N SER A 581 -12.25 23.96 -2.71
CA SER A 581 -12.71 24.16 -1.34
C SER A 581 -14.24 24.19 -1.28
N SER A 582 -14.78 23.66 -0.19
CA SER A 582 -16.19 23.74 0.17
C SER A 582 -16.37 24.37 1.56
N LEU A 583 -15.58 25.40 1.85
CA LEU A 583 -15.55 26.07 3.16
C LEU A 583 -16.92 26.62 3.55
N GLU A 584 -17.61 27.26 2.61
CA GLU A 584 -18.96 27.82 2.79
C GLU A 584 -19.98 26.73 3.16
N ASN A 585 -19.95 25.60 2.44
CA ASN A 585 -20.85 24.47 2.69
C ASN A 585 -20.51 23.72 3.98
N CYS A 586 -19.24 23.70 4.39
CA CYS A 586 -18.80 23.13 5.66
C CYS A 586 -19.32 23.96 6.84
N ALA A 587 -19.15 25.28 6.77
CA ALA A 587 -19.65 26.21 7.79
C ALA A 587 -21.18 26.22 7.87
N SER A 588 -21.88 26.23 6.73
CA SER A 588 -23.35 26.15 6.71
C SER A 588 -23.84 24.84 7.33
N ARG A 589 -23.17 23.71 7.05
CA ARG A 589 -23.57 22.41 7.59
C ARG A 589 -23.43 22.33 9.10
N GLU A 590 -22.35 22.82 9.68
CA GLU A 590 -22.11 22.73 11.13
C GLU A 590 -22.92 23.78 11.92
N LEU A 591 -22.97 25.03 11.45
CA LEU A 591 -23.65 26.11 12.18
C LEU A 591 -25.16 26.10 11.96
N PHE A 592 -25.61 25.73 10.76
CA PHE A 592 -27.02 25.79 10.36
C PHE A 592 -27.63 24.38 10.18
N GLY A 593 -26.82 23.32 10.33
CA GLY A 593 -27.28 21.93 10.24
C GLY A 593 -27.57 21.44 8.81
N ARG A 594 -27.41 22.29 7.78
CA ARG A 594 -27.84 22.04 6.39
C ARG A 594 -26.80 22.48 5.35
N TYR A 595 -26.80 21.82 4.20
CA TYR A 595 -25.97 22.23 3.07
C TYR A 595 -26.56 23.47 2.39
N GLY A 596 -25.69 24.44 2.11
CA GLY A 596 -26.04 25.54 1.24
C GLY A 596 -26.20 25.09 -0.22
N ASN A 597 -27.24 25.56 -0.91
CA ASN A 597 -27.40 25.38 -2.35
C ASN A 597 -26.48 26.32 -3.15
N ASN A 598 -25.20 26.47 -2.76
CA ASN A 598 -24.23 27.28 -3.50
C ASN A 598 -23.24 26.39 -4.26
N PRO A 599 -23.22 26.43 -5.61
CA PRO A 599 -22.29 25.67 -6.44
C PRO A 599 -20.93 26.34 -6.61
N GLU A 600 -20.72 27.56 -6.09
CA GLU A 600 -19.44 28.26 -6.21
C GLU A 600 -18.35 27.50 -5.44
N ARG A 601 -17.47 26.85 -6.21
CA ARG A 601 -16.34 26.09 -5.71
C ARG A 601 -15.07 26.83 -6.06
N THR A 602 -14.33 27.28 -5.05
CA THR A 602 -13.04 27.92 -5.27
C THR A 602 -12.01 26.84 -5.60
N ALA A 603 -11.46 26.88 -6.82
CA ALA A 603 -10.36 26.02 -7.20
C ALA A 603 -9.06 26.49 -6.52
N LEU A 604 -8.41 25.59 -5.80
CA LEU A 604 -7.21 25.86 -5.03
C LEU A 604 -6.06 24.98 -5.51
N ALA A 605 -4.87 25.55 -5.44
CA ALA A 605 -3.61 24.85 -5.66
C ALA A 605 -2.69 25.03 -4.44
N VAL A 606 -2.09 23.93 -4.01
CA VAL A 606 -1.07 23.88 -2.96
C VAL A 606 0.20 23.30 -3.54
N GLU A 607 1.28 24.06 -3.54
CA GLU A 607 2.58 23.54 -3.90
C GLU A 607 3.22 22.86 -2.68
N PHE A 608 3.40 21.54 -2.75
CA PHE A 608 4.07 20.76 -1.71
C PHE A 608 5.59 20.82 -1.87
N ARG A 609 6.11 22.04 -1.78
CA ARG A 609 7.53 22.34 -1.76
C ARG A 609 7.83 22.93 -0.39
N LYS A 610 8.83 22.39 0.31
CA LYS A 610 9.37 23.15 1.44
C LYS A 610 9.81 24.49 0.86
N PRO A 611 9.43 25.63 1.46
CA PRO A 611 10.14 26.87 1.21
C PRO A 611 11.62 26.51 1.24
N SER A 612 12.38 26.92 0.23
CA SER A 612 13.81 26.98 0.46
C SER A 612 13.91 27.89 1.67
N ASP A 613 14.20 27.35 2.84
CA ASP A 613 14.69 28.15 3.94
C ASP A 613 15.95 28.77 3.33
N VAL A 614 15.80 29.96 2.73
CA VAL A 614 16.91 30.86 2.50
C VAL A 614 17.27 31.22 3.92
N ASP A 615 18.10 30.37 4.51
CA ASP A 615 18.60 30.58 5.85
C ASP A 615 19.17 31.99 5.82
N PRO A 616 18.65 32.94 6.61
CA PRO A 616 19.04 34.35 6.49
C PRO A 616 20.55 34.55 6.70
N ARG A 617 21.22 33.53 7.26
CA ARG A 617 22.67 33.48 7.41
C ARG A 617 23.42 33.18 6.10
N VAL A 618 22.77 32.79 4.99
CA VAL A 618 23.44 32.45 3.71
C VAL A 618 24.20 33.64 3.16
N GLU A 619 23.56 34.81 3.05
CA GLU A 619 24.21 36.05 2.60
C GLU A 619 25.28 36.51 3.58
N LEU A 620 24.99 36.41 4.88
CA LEU A 620 25.92 36.78 5.94
C LEU A 620 27.20 35.91 5.91
N VAL A 621 27.06 34.59 5.80
CA VAL A 621 28.16 33.63 5.66
C VAL A 621 28.98 33.89 4.39
N TRP A 622 28.32 34.25 3.28
CA TRP A 622 28.99 34.57 2.02
C TRP A 622 29.83 35.83 2.14
N SER A 623 29.28 36.89 2.74
CA SER A 623 30.00 38.15 2.97
C SER A 623 31.23 37.96 3.85
N MET A 624 31.10 37.23 4.98
CA MET A 624 32.22 36.93 5.88
C MET A 624 33.29 36.08 5.19
N HIS A 625 32.89 35.18 4.29
CA HIS A 625 33.82 34.39 3.50
C HIS A 625 34.55 35.22 2.42
N GLN A 626 33.88 36.15 1.77
CA GLN A 626 34.53 37.08 0.84
C GLN A 626 35.50 38.04 1.55
N GLN A 627 35.20 38.42 2.79
CA GLN A 627 36.08 39.22 3.66
C GLN A 627 37.30 38.45 4.18
N GLY A 628 37.47 37.18 3.81
CA GLY A 628 38.66 36.40 4.16
C GLY A 628 38.59 35.68 5.51
N MET A 629 37.45 35.67 6.22
CA MET A 629 37.33 34.93 7.47
C MET A 629 37.46 33.42 7.26
N LEU A 630 37.98 32.73 8.27
CA LEU A 630 38.06 31.27 8.28
C LEU A 630 36.70 30.68 8.66
N GLY A 631 36.34 29.53 8.08
CA GLY A 631 35.06 28.86 8.40
C GLY A 631 34.90 28.47 9.89
N LYS A 632 35.99 28.48 10.67
CA LYS A 632 35.95 28.33 12.14
C LYS A 632 35.55 29.62 12.86
N GLU A 633 35.96 30.78 12.35
CA GLU A 633 35.60 32.11 12.88
C GLU A 633 34.13 32.40 12.57
N ILE A 634 33.71 32.17 11.33
CA ILE A 634 32.31 32.29 10.90
C ILE A 634 31.40 31.39 11.76
N ALA A 635 31.86 30.17 12.08
CA ALA A 635 31.13 29.27 12.97
C ALA A 635 31.02 29.82 14.41
N GLY A 636 32.06 30.50 14.90
CA GLY A 636 32.07 31.16 16.20
C GLY A 636 31.14 32.37 16.25
N GLU A 637 31.19 33.25 15.26
CA GLU A 637 30.32 34.44 15.19
C GLU A 637 28.85 34.07 15.07
N LEU A 638 28.53 33.06 14.24
CA LEU A 638 27.15 32.61 14.03
C LEU A 638 26.67 31.61 15.09
N ASN A 639 27.49 31.34 16.12
CA ASN A 639 27.23 30.36 17.17
C ASN A 639 26.71 29.02 16.63
N CYS A 640 27.35 28.50 15.58
CA CYS A 640 26.91 27.29 14.89
C CYS A 640 28.08 26.34 14.62
N CYS A 641 27.79 25.10 14.22
CA CYS A 641 28.86 24.14 13.94
C CYS A 641 29.48 24.38 12.54
N ARG A 642 30.77 24.05 12.40
CA ARG A 642 31.52 24.18 11.13
C ARG A 642 30.85 23.48 9.93
N GLY A 643 30.16 22.36 10.19
CA GLY A 643 29.41 21.63 9.17
C GLY A 643 28.20 22.40 8.65
N THR A 644 27.58 23.25 9.47
CA THR A 644 26.49 24.14 9.05
C THR A 644 27.03 25.27 8.17
N VAL A 645 28.13 25.91 8.57
CA VAL A 645 28.79 26.97 7.75
C VAL A 645 29.17 26.45 6.37
N SER A 646 29.76 25.25 6.28
CA SER A 646 30.12 24.66 4.98
C SER A 646 28.91 24.40 4.06
N LYS A 647 27.75 24.04 4.64
CA LYS A 647 26.51 23.90 3.87
C LYS A 647 25.99 25.25 3.40
N LEU A 648 26.01 26.27 4.27
CA LEU A 648 25.58 27.63 3.94
C LEU A 648 26.46 28.27 2.87
N LEU A 649 27.78 28.10 2.93
CA LEU A 649 28.71 28.55 1.89
C LEU A 649 28.45 27.89 0.54
N LYS A 650 28.15 26.59 0.55
CA LYS A 650 27.82 25.89 -0.68
C LYS A 650 26.54 26.43 -1.30
N THR A 651 25.50 26.62 -0.49
CA THR A 651 24.24 27.24 -0.94
C THR A 651 24.46 28.66 -1.45
N ALA A 652 25.32 29.45 -0.79
CA ALA A 652 25.64 30.82 -1.22
C ALA A 652 26.40 30.85 -2.55
N ALA A 653 27.39 29.98 -2.74
CA ALA A 653 28.14 29.84 -3.97
C ALA A 653 27.24 29.41 -5.14
N ASP A 654 26.38 28.42 -4.90
CA ASP A 654 25.37 27.97 -5.86
C ASP A 654 24.41 29.11 -6.24
N ASN A 655 24.00 29.96 -5.27
CA ASN A 655 23.15 31.13 -5.52
C ASN A 655 23.88 32.26 -6.30
N ALA A 656 25.17 32.45 -6.07
CA ALA A 656 26.01 33.43 -6.76
C ALA A 656 26.45 32.97 -8.16
N GLY A 657 26.27 31.68 -8.50
CA GLY A 657 26.73 31.10 -9.76
C GLY A 657 28.26 30.88 -9.80
N GLU A 658 28.93 30.93 -8.66
CA GLU A 658 30.39 30.79 -8.56
C GLU A 658 30.77 29.43 -7.94
N PRO A 659 31.82 28.75 -8.44
CA PRO A 659 32.29 27.52 -7.83
C PRO A 659 32.94 27.81 -6.46
N LEU A 660 32.52 27.09 -5.42
CA LEU A 660 33.14 27.18 -4.10
C LEU A 660 34.58 26.61 -4.15
N GLU A 661 35.57 27.46 -3.90
CA GLU A 661 36.99 27.07 -3.85
C GLU A 661 37.27 26.01 -2.78
N ASP A 662 38.25 25.11 -3.04
CA ASP A 662 38.69 24.16 -2.04
C ASP A 662 39.26 24.89 -0.81
N GLY A 663 38.85 24.45 0.39
CA GLY A 663 39.26 25.08 1.64
C GLY A 663 40.78 25.06 1.87
N ARG A 664 41.51 24.15 1.21
CA ARG A 664 42.98 24.10 1.25
C ARG A 664 43.62 25.16 0.36
N THR A 665 43.11 25.34 -0.86
CA THR A 665 43.62 26.33 -1.81
C THR A 665 43.31 27.74 -1.33
N ARG A 666 42.08 27.99 -0.87
CA ARG A 666 41.70 29.29 -0.29
C ARG A 666 42.55 29.64 0.94
N ARG A 667 42.83 28.67 1.82
CA ARG A 667 43.66 28.95 3.00
C ARG A 667 45.09 29.35 2.65
N ALA A 668 45.59 28.99 1.47
CA ALA A 668 46.91 29.42 1.01
C ALA A 668 46.95 30.91 0.62
N SER A 669 45.85 31.44 0.08
CA SER A 669 45.70 32.83 -0.35
C SER A 669 45.33 33.81 0.78
N LEU A 670 44.83 33.31 1.92
CA LEU A 670 44.51 34.16 3.07
C LEU A 670 45.77 34.70 3.77
N THR A 671 45.71 35.98 4.17
CA THR A 671 46.72 36.65 5.00
C THR A 671 46.77 36.06 6.41
N HIS A 672 45.61 35.74 7.00
CA HIS A 672 45.49 35.11 8.32
C HIS A 672 45.18 33.61 8.21
N LYS A 673 46.21 32.78 8.44
CA LYS A 673 46.13 31.32 8.24
C LYS A 673 45.79 30.54 9.50
N VAL A 674 45.79 31.17 10.68
CA VAL A 674 45.59 30.51 11.99
C VAL A 674 44.78 31.40 12.93
N CYS A 675 43.73 30.86 13.55
CA CYS A 675 42.87 31.61 14.49
C CYS A 675 43.53 31.90 15.86
N LYS A 676 44.64 31.22 16.19
CA LYS A 676 45.39 31.40 17.44
C LYS A 676 46.88 31.28 17.13
N ALA A 677 47.70 32.16 17.73
CA ALA A 677 49.15 32.04 17.65
C ALA A 677 49.58 30.61 18.07
N PRO A 678 50.31 29.87 17.22
CA PRO A 678 50.84 28.56 17.57
C PRO A 678 51.64 28.58 18.86
N ILE A 679 51.61 27.48 19.62
CA ILE A 679 52.27 27.36 20.93
C ILE A 679 53.76 27.75 20.82
N TYR A 680 54.46 27.29 19.78
CA TYR A 680 55.88 27.58 19.56
C TYR A 680 56.21 29.08 19.43
N GLN A 681 55.27 29.92 18.98
CA GLN A 681 55.50 31.37 18.90
C GLN A 681 55.37 32.05 20.26
N LYS A 682 54.55 31.49 21.16
CA LYS A 682 54.31 32.05 22.50
C LYS A 682 55.45 31.75 23.47
N ILE A 683 56.03 30.56 23.35
CA ILE A 683 57.10 30.09 24.24
C ILE A 683 58.50 30.41 23.68
N ALA A 684 58.60 31.03 22.51
CA ALA A 684 59.86 31.19 21.77
C ALA A 684 60.96 31.91 22.55
N ASP A 685 60.61 32.98 23.29
CA ASP A 685 61.60 33.77 24.02
C ASP A 685 62.17 33.00 25.21
N GLU A 686 61.31 32.37 26.03
CA GLU A 686 61.74 31.58 27.20
C GLU A 686 62.47 30.29 26.79
N VAL A 687 62.01 29.62 25.72
CA VAL A 687 62.66 28.41 25.18
C VAL A 687 64.09 28.71 24.70
N VAL A 688 64.34 29.86 24.07
CA VAL A 688 65.69 30.23 23.63
C VAL A 688 66.59 30.62 24.80
N GLU A 689 66.03 31.18 25.86
CA GLU A 689 66.79 31.47 27.09
C GLU A 689 67.29 30.18 27.74
N ASP A 690 66.41 29.20 27.96
CA ASP A 690 66.77 27.88 28.52
C ASP A 690 67.77 27.14 27.59
N PHE A 691 67.58 27.26 26.28
CA PHE A 691 68.50 26.70 25.29
C PHE A 691 69.90 27.32 25.34
N LYS A 692 70.01 28.65 25.53
CA LYS A 692 71.31 29.34 25.68
C LYS A 692 72.00 28.96 27.00
N GLN A 693 71.22 28.69 28.05
CA GLN A 693 71.73 28.19 29.33
C GLN A 693 72.26 26.75 29.22
N GLY A 694 71.91 26.02 28.15
CA GLY A 694 72.42 24.70 27.84
C GLY A 694 71.52 23.56 28.30
N GLU A 695 70.24 23.83 28.57
CA GLU A 695 69.27 22.77 28.84
C GLU A 695 69.00 21.92 27.59
N SER A 696 68.70 20.63 27.80
CA SER A 696 68.40 19.71 26.71
C SER A 696 67.02 20.02 26.11
N LEU A 697 66.85 19.75 24.80
CA LEU A 697 65.54 19.91 24.13
C LEU A 697 64.44 19.02 24.73
N ALA A 698 64.80 17.94 25.44
CA ALA A 698 63.86 17.08 26.13
C ALA A 698 63.37 17.72 27.44
N ASN A 699 64.28 18.32 28.23
CA ASN A 699 63.93 18.98 29.47
C ASN A 699 63.10 20.24 29.23
N ILE A 700 63.45 21.01 28.20
CA ILE A 700 62.66 22.19 27.78
C ILE A 700 61.26 21.73 27.31
N ALA A 701 61.17 20.60 26.60
CA ALA A 701 59.89 20.06 26.16
C ALA A 701 59.00 19.67 27.35
N GLU A 702 59.57 19.05 28.38
CA GLU A 702 58.87 18.70 29.62
C GLU A 702 58.44 19.94 30.42
N LYS A 703 59.31 20.96 30.55
CA LYS A 703 59.02 22.23 31.24
C LYS A 703 57.82 22.97 30.66
N PHE A 704 57.68 22.97 29.33
CA PHE A 704 56.60 23.66 28.61
C PHE A 704 55.42 22.74 28.24
N ASP A 705 55.36 21.51 28.76
CA ASP A 705 54.36 20.49 28.43
C ASP A 705 54.11 20.36 26.92
N CYS A 706 55.20 20.26 26.15
CA CYS A 706 55.16 20.21 24.69
C CYS A 706 56.13 19.17 24.12
N SER A 707 56.11 18.96 22.81
CA SER A 707 57.00 18.01 22.15
C SER A 707 58.34 18.66 21.77
N SER A 708 59.46 17.92 21.81
CA SER A 708 60.78 18.44 21.38
C SER A 708 60.80 19.04 19.96
N PRO A 709 60.03 18.53 18.97
CA PRO A 709 59.86 19.22 17.68
C PRO A 709 59.19 20.60 17.78
N THR A 710 58.30 20.82 18.75
CA THR A 710 57.68 22.13 19.03
C THR A 710 58.70 23.10 19.61
N VAL A 711 59.54 22.63 20.54
CA VAL A 711 60.67 23.39 21.09
C VAL A 711 61.64 23.80 19.99
N LYS A 712 62.05 22.86 19.12
CA LYS A 712 62.92 23.16 17.98
C LYS A 712 62.31 24.22 17.06
N LYS A 713 61.01 24.10 16.73
CA LYS A 713 60.29 25.12 15.94
C LYS A 713 60.23 26.48 16.64
N ALA A 714 60.17 26.52 17.97
CA ALA A 714 60.19 27.76 18.74
C ALA A 714 61.57 28.43 18.64
N ILE A 715 62.65 27.66 18.74
CA ILE A 715 64.03 28.12 18.52
C ILE A 715 64.20 28.62 17.09
N ASP A 716 63.86 27.81 16.08
CA ASP A 716 63.96 28.16 14.67
C ASP A 716 63.20 29.47 14.37
N PHE A 717 61.98 29.60 14.91
CA PHE A 717 61.17 30.82 14.78
C PHE A 717 61.81 32.04 15.45
N TRP A 718 62.39 31.88 16.64
CA TRP A 718 63.03 32.98 17.37
C TRP A 718 64.25 33.54 16.63
N PHE A 719 65.08 32.65 16.06
CA PHE A 719 66.26 33.04 15.28
C PHE A 719 65.87 33.64 13.92
N GLN A 720 64.93 33.01 13.20
CA GLN A 720 64.43 33.52 11.91
C GLN A 720 63.70 34.86 12.03
N SER A 721 62.91 35.06 13.09
CA SER A 721 62.20 36.35 13.31
C SER A 721 63.13 37.52 13.63
N ARG A 722 64.41 37.25 13.91
CA ARG A 722 65.44 38.23 14.24
C ARG A 722 66.60 38.26 13.23
N ASP A 723 66.43 37.61 12.07
CA ASP A 723 67.45 37.48 11.02
C ASP A 723 68.80 36.91 11.49
N LEU A 724 68.77 36.03 12.49
CA LEU A 724 69.96 35.34 13.01
C LEU A 724 70.07 33.93 12.40
N PRO A 725 71.29 33.43 12.13
CA PRO A 725 71.49 32.06 11.67
C PRO A 725 71.07 31.07 12.76
N VAL A 726 70.24 30.09 12.39
CA VAL A 726 69.80 29.02 13.29
C VAL A 726 70.99 28.08 13.55
N PRO A 727 71.38 27.82 14.82
CA PRO A 727 72.49 26.92 15.14
C PRO A 727 72.26 25.52 14.58
N THR A 728 73.21 24.98 13.83
CA THR A 728 73.12 23.60 13.34
C THR A 728 73.48 22.60 14.44
N THR A 729 73.12 21.33 14.26
CA THR A 729 73.49 20.26 15.21
C THR A 729 75.00 20.07 15.33
N ALA A 730 75.77 20.50 14.32
CA ALA A 730 77.22 20.52 14.37
C ALA A 730 77.72 21.65 15.30
N ASP A 731 77.20 22.86 15.14
CA ASP A 731 77.55 24.03 15.96
C ASP A 731 77.24 23.79 17.44
N LEU A 732 76.10 23.17 17.74
CA LEU A 732 75.70 22.84 19.11
C LEU A 732 76.60 21.78 19.74
N ARG A 733 77.03 20.80 18.95
CA ARG A 733 77.97 19.77 19.40
C ARG A 733 79.33 20.38 19.70
N GLU A 734 79.80 21.31 18.88
CA GLU A 734 81.07 22.02 19.09
C GLU A 734 81.02 22.90 20.36
N GLN A 735 79.92 23.63 20.57
CA GLN A 735 79.70 24.39 21.82
C GLN A 735 79.68 23.48 23.06
N MET A 736 79.05 22.31 22.98
CA MET A 736 79.06 21.34 24.08
C MET A 736 80.45 20.74 24.33
N LYS A 737 81.23 20.47 23.27
CA LYS A 737 82.65 20.06 23.41
C LYS A 737 83.46 21.13 24.14
N GLN A 738 83.24 22.40 23.81
CA GLN A 738 83.91 23.54 24.44
C GLN A 738 83.58 23.65 25.94
N LYS A 739 82.28 23.58 26.30
CA LYS A 739 81.84 23.59 27.71
C LYS A 739 82.35 22.37 28.50
N ALA A 740 82.36 21.19 27.87
CA ALA A 740 82.91 19.98 28.48
C ALA A 740 84.41 20.13 28.79
N PHE A 741 85.16 20.77 27.89
CA PHE A 741 86.58 21.10 28.11
C PHE A 741 86.78 22.07 29.28
N GLU A 742 85.96 23.12 29.38
CA GLU A 742 85.99 24.05 30.52
C GLU A 742 85.68 23.34 31.85
N TRP A 743 84.69 22.45 31.88
CA TRP A 743 84.36 21.66 33.07
C TRP A 743 85.46 20.67 33.46
N ASP A 744 86.12 20.04 32.49
CA ASP A 744 87.26 19.16 32.74
C ASP A 744 88.47 19.95 33.27
N GLN A 745 88.72 21.17 32.76
CA GLN A 745 89.74 22.08 33.31
C GLN A 745 89.41 22.54 34.74
N SER A 746 88.14 22.70 35.08
CA SER A 746 87.71 23.05 36.45
C SER A 746 87.83 21.88 37.45
N GLY A 747 88.26 20.70 37.00
CA GLY A 747 88.47 19.52 37.85
C GLY A 747 87.20 18.69 38.09
N MET A 748 86.14 18.88 37.30
CA MET A 748 84.89 18.14 37.45
C MET A 748 85.07 16.67 37.04
N PRO A 749 84.52 15.68 37.79
CA PRO A 749 84.64 14.28 37.43
C PRO A 749 83.99 13.98 36.08
N LEU A 750 84.66 13.17 35.25
CA LEU A 750 84.19 12.77 33.91
C LEU A 750 82.75 12.25 33.90
N LYS A 751 82.37 11.47 34.93
CA LYS A 751 81.02 10.92 35.05
C LYS A 751 79.96 12.03 35.21
N THR A 752 80.28 13.06 35.98
CA THR A 752 79.39 14.22 36.19
C THR A 752 79.30 15.10 34.94
N ILE A 753 80.40 15.23 34.18
CA ILE A 753 80.40 15.91 32.88
C ILE A 753 79.55 15.11 31.87
N ALA A 754 79.68 13.79 31.85
CA ALA A 754 78.89 12.88 31.00
C ALA A 754 77.39 12.97 31.28
N GLU A 755 77.01 12.98 32.57
CA GLU A 755 75.64 13.19 33.01
C GLU A 755 75.10 14.59 32.61
N LYS A 756 75.91 15.65 32.74
CA LYS A 756 75.50 17.01 32.35
C LYS A 756 75.34 17.22 30.84
N CYS A 757 76.16 16.55 30.03
CA CYS A 757 76.07 16.64 28.57
C CYS A 757 75.11 15.60 27.97
N ASP A 758 74.50 14.73 28.78
CA ASP A 758 73.61 13.64 28.37
C ASP A 758 74.23 12.71 27.31
N VAL A 759 75.50 12.32 27.51
CA VAL A 759 76.27 11.46 26.60
C VAL A 759 77.10 10.43 27.37
N SER A 760 77.47 9.34 26.73
CA SER A 760 78.26 8.28 27.39
C SER A 760 79.67 8.74 27.79
N ASP A 761 80.22 8.14 28.85
CA ASP A 761 81.62 8.33 29.29
C ASP A 761 82.64 8.15 28.15
N VAL A 762 82.37 7.23 27.21
CA VAL A 762 83.23 6.98 26.05
C VAL A 762 83.22 8.16 25.08
N GLN A 763 82.03 8.74 24.86
CA GLN A 763 81.81 9.85 23.95
C GLN A 763 82.41 11.15 24.49
N ILE A 764 82.30 11.40 25.79
CA ILE A 764 82.94 12.55 26.47
C ILE A 764 84.45 12.47 26.36
N ARG A 765 85.05 11.29 26.58
CA ARG A 765 86.50 11.11 26.43
C ARG A 765 86.96 11.37 25.01
N ALA A 766 86.21 10.88 24.02
CA ALA A 766 86.51 11.14 22.62
C ALA A 766 86.46 12.64 22.30
N TRP A 767 85.42 13.35 22.78
CA TRP A 767 85.26 14.79 22.59
C TRP A 767 86.39 15.59 23.25
N LEU A 768 86.72 15.28 24.50
CA LEU A 768 87.80 15.96 25.21
C LEU A 768 89.15 15.70 24.53
N ASN A 769 89.46 14.46 24.16
CA ASN A 769 90.71 14.15 23.45
C ASN A 769 90.84 14.92 22.12
N GLU A 770 89.74 15.10 21.40
CA GLU A 770 89.69 15.89 20.17
C GLU A 770 90.01 17.38 20.46
N VAL A 771 89.35 17.98 21.46
CA VAL A 771 89.57 19.39 21.84
C VAL A 771 90.96 19.64 22.44
N TYR A 772 91.48 18.73 23.29
CA TYR A 772 92.84 18.82 23.83
C TYR A 772 93.89 18.74 22.72
N LYS A 773 93.68 17.89 21.71
CA LYS A 773 94.54 17.76 20.54
C LYS A 773 94.50 19.01 19.66
N GLU A 774 93.31 19.58 19.43
CA GLU A 774 93.14 20.81 18.66
C GLU A 774 93.78 22.03 19.34
N ARG A 775 93.75 22.11 20.67
CA ARG A 775 94.32 23.23 21.44
C ARG A 775 95.80 23.07 21.81
N GLY A 776 96.42 21.92 21.50
CA GLY A 776 97.82 21.64 21.81
C GLY A 776 98.15 21.54 23.31
N VAL A 777 97.16 21.21 24.14
CA VAL A 777 97.32 21.08 25.60
C VAL A 777 97.46 19.60 25.96
N GLU A 778 98.40 19.24 26.85
CA GLU A 778 98.54 17.85 27.29
C GLU A 778 97.26 17.35 27.97
N THR A 779 96.75 16.21 27.48
CA THR A 779 95.60 15.54 28.10
C THR A 779 95.96 15.12 29.53
N PRO A 780 95.19 15.57 30.55
CA PRO A 780 95.45 15.19 31.94
C PRO A 780 95.46 13.66 32.12
N ASP A 781 96.37 13.12 32.93
CA ASP A 781 96.39 11.68 33.27
C ASP A 781 95.27 11.35 34.28
N ARG A 782 94.16 10.84 33.74
CA ARG A 782 92.91 10.61 34.48
C ARG A 782 92.87 9.28 35.24
N ARG A 783 93.98 8.55 35.34
CA ARG A 783 94.06 7.33 36.18
C ARG A 783 94.19 7.62 37.68
N LYS A 784 94.54 8.85 38.08
CA LYS A 784 94.87 9.21 39.48
C LYS A 784 93.72 9.82 40.31
N THR A 785 92.58 10.18 39.72
CA THR A 785 91.46 10.84 40.42
C THR A 785 90.41 9.91 41.04
N ARG A 786 90.59 8.58 40.95
CA ARG A 786 89.67 7.60 41.57
C ARG A 786 89.78 7.47 43.10
N HIS A 787 90.74 8.14 43.75
CA HIS A 787 91.10 7.90 45.15
C HIS A 787 90.92 9.06 46.14
N LEU A 788 90.35 10.21 45.75
CA LEU A 788 90.37 11.40 46.62
C LEU A 788 89.05 11.84 47.28
N ASN A 789 87.90 11.21 47.02
CA ASN A 789 86.62 11.66 47.61
C ASN A 789 85.95 10.68 48.60
N ASN A 790 86.69 9.69 49.13
CA ASN A 790 86.15 8.75 50.14
C ASN A 790 86.65 9.00 51.57
N SER A 791 87.16 10.19 51.86
CA SER A 791 87.58 10.58 53.22
C SER A 791 87.14 12.01 53.53
N GLY A 792 85.91 12.16 54.02
CA GLY A 792 85.42 13.43 54.54
C GLY A 792 83.95 13.34 54.96
N GLN A 793 83.71 13.45 56.27
CA GLN A 793 82.41 13.63 56.95
C GLN A 793 81.59 12.36 57.23
N SER A 794 82.08 11.59 58.18
CA SER A 794 81.29 11.14 59.34
C SER A 794 81.31 12.23 60.42
N GLN A 795 80.21 12.97 60.58
CA GLN A 795 79.67 13.49 61.85
C GLN A 795 78.30 14.13 61.61
#